data_AF-A0A934XRK8-F1
#
_entry.id   AF-A0A934XRK8-F1
#
_cell.length_a   1.000
_cell.length_b   1.000
_cell.length_c   1.000
_cell.angle_alpha   90.00
_cell.angle_beta   90.00
_cell.angle_gamma   90.00
#
_symmetry.space_group_name_H-M   'P 1'
#
loop_
_entity.id
_entity.type
_entity.pdbx_description
1 polymer ?
#
loop_
_entity_poly.entity_id
_entity_poly.type
_entity_poly.pdbx_seq_one_letter_code
_entity_poly.pdbx_strand_id
1 'polypeptide(L)'
;MDDPYAALRKRLGDLETQVNKLLADLQKALAAGAAASGPLVARIADLGKRAGDVTAAAAEADALTRRVSSLEALLALPPGAVPQPDLQDLSESLPKKAPYPTRDAGAIRRIVIHHTGNAGDTSPVAIARYLIRTGKAGITYHFLINTDGTIYWTQPLEAVVEAGKPDLNADSVAVALGGNFTTEVPTEAQLASAAHLVAWLLSTCQLGVEAVIGRREVEKIAPSPGNQWNTGACYRERLLADVQTWLNNQPQPDDTDLAALRLRVDELTAQLGKLQVAATQLEQETQTLRTALAQKELDNNGLSDALKQKETALAGLRDALAQKEQDIVGLRTAVAQKELQIADLTEQVRRLQGGAPAPGLVKPEIKDPGLLKQHEVKRYPTRPLSDIKRIVVHHTVTPGTVTPQRVAEAQVVGKNRPGITYHFLISSNGTIYATQPLETITEQTDQPAVNADSVAVALAGDFTTVAPPAEQLNAAARLIAWLLSTCQLGVEAVIGRREVDKSAPSPGAQWLSGAAFKHTLLAAVAAERAKAPPDDGGADDSALVAQLRGQISGLTQERDDLKSALVQAQAEVARLRSAGGQVADLQAQVTNLRDAVAAGEVTVAQLRSRIAALEAEIARLRAGQPAGVPQPTIVDMIGKLATHPTLPPYTTRTRPITMIAVHHTDTPLTHTVETIAHYHVFGERKKGDQVIKAPWPGVGYHYIVAPDGVIYHCQPDDIRSNQVGGEPNSYTVAVSLIGRFMRTDLQGKPHPPEKQEPTAAQLASATQLIAWLMQKYSVPLQPKFENSIPVTGVVGHRDIWDQVQKGATVCPGDQWKTGIAWRDKLYQAVQSWLDGRPQSRAKPIKHYLLLWDHGADWAQTDWRNAQDYIAFFRPTAGFSTTDAMQAEVVTIVGGDAGVTGADEARLAAAGCRVFRLAGVDEADTRARLAALIDARTPYPGASVATRGIEAADPWDRGPEASPDLPWDAWTVPDDWPAAGFDPVAAEDEAIDIPGVTRGVGKATKAKTTKPRTSQPKSTASDTEPKPKRKRSKSTGGAA
;
A
#
# COMPACT_ATOMS: atom_id res chain seq x y z
N MET A 1 -29.07 34.73 33.77
CA MET A 1 -28.52 34.05 32.57
C MET A 1 -27.91 32.76 33.05
N ASP A 2 -28.45 31.63 32.61
CA ASP A 2 -27.93 30.31 32.95
C ASP A 2 -26.59 30.11 32.27
N ASP A 3 -25.57 29.74 33.04
CA ASP A 3 -24.23 29.40 32.55
C ASP A 3 -24.31 28.15 31.65
N PRO A 4 -24.22 28.30 30.31
CA PRO A 4 -24.40 27.19 29.39
C PRO A 4 -23.21 26.21 29.43
N TYR A 5 -22.14 26.55 30.16
CA TYR A 5 -20.91 25.76 30.24
C TYR A 5 -20.71 25.11 31.61
N ALA A 6 -21.64 25.26 32.55
CA ALA A 6 -21.59 24.61 33.86
C ALA A 6 -21.50 23.07 33.74
N ALA A 7 -22.27 22.49 32.82
CA ALA A 7 -22.26 21.06 32.53
C ALA A 7 -20.93 20.60 31.88
N LEU A 8 -20.32 21.46 31.07
CA LEU A 8 -19.03 21.20 30.43
C LEU A 8 -17.89 21.22 31.45
N ARG A 9 -17.84 22.24 32.33
CA ARG A 9 -16.86 22.32 33.42
C ARG A 9 -16.93 21.12 34.36
N LYS A 10 -18.15 20.69 34.68
CA LYS A 10 -18.37 19.49 35.50
C LYS A 10 -17.85 18.23 34.80
N ARG A 11 -18.18 18.02 33.52
CA ARG A 11 -17.67 16.88 32.73
C ARG A 11 -16.16 16.91 32.54
N LEU A 12 -15.55 18.10 32.41
CA LEU A 12 -14.10 18.26 32.30
C LEU A 12 -13.41 17.86 33.61
N GLY A 13 -13.94 18.31 34.75
CA GLY A 13 -13.43 17.92 36.07
C GLY A 13 -13.62 16.43 36.36
N ASP A 14 -14.73 15.83 35.93
CA ASP A 14 -14.98 14.39 36.04
C ASP A 14 -13.97 13.59 35.20
N LEU A 15 -13.64 14.07 33.99
CA LEU A 15 -12.68 13.43 33.09
C LEU A 15 -11.25 13.54 33.62
N GLU A 16 -10.86 14.71 34.14
CA GLU A 16 -9.56 14.95 34.76
C GLU A 16 -9.38 14.06 36.01
N THR A 17 -10.44 13.88 36.79
CA THR A 17 -10.46 12.97 37.95
C THR A 17 -10.31 11.51 37.52
N GLN A 18 -10.97 11.08 36.43
CA GLN A 18 -10.85 9.72 35.89
C GLN A 18 -9.46 9.44 35.31
N VAL A 19 -8.85 10.40 34.62
CA VAL A 19 -7.48 10.29 34.10
C VAL A 19 -6.47 10.18 35.23
N ASN A 20 -6.61 11.00 36.28
CA ASN A 20 -5.73 10.94 37.45
C ASN A 20 -5.88 9.61 38.22
N LYS A 21 -7.09 9.06 38.28
CA LYS A 21 -7.35 7.74 38.87
C LYS A 21 -6.69 6.62 38.05
N LEU A 22 -6.83 6.64 36.72
CA LEU A 22 -6.19 5.67 35.82
C LEU A 22 -4.66 5.73 35.90
N LEU A 23 -4.10 6.93 36.06
CA LEU A 23 -2.65 7.12 36.26
C LEU A 23 -2.17 6.46 37.57
N ALA A 24 -2.92 6.63 38.66
CA ALA A 24 -2.62 6.04 39.96
C ALA A 24 -2.76 4.50 39.95
N ASP A 25 -3.80 3.97 39.31
CA ASP A 25 -4.02 2.53 39.15
C ASP A 25 -2.92 1.88 38.30
N LEU A 26 -2.44 2.59 37.27
CA LEU A 26 -1.34 2.16 36.42
C LEU A 26 0.02 2.20 37.14
N GLN A 27 0.27 3.23 37.96
CA GLN A 27 1.47 3.29 38.82
C GLN A 27 1.51 2.12 39.82
N LYS A 28 0.34 1.72 40.33
CA LYS A 28 0.17 0.55 41.18
C LYS A 28 0.39 -0.77 40.43
N ALA A 29 0.01 -0.84 39.16
CA ALA A 29 0.24 -1.99 38.28
C ALA A 29 1.71 -2.09 37.80
N LEU A 30 2.40 -0.97 37.56
CA LEU A 30 3.83 -0.93 37.24
C LEU A 30 4.70 -1.39 38.41
N ALA A 31 4.29 -1.09 39.65
CA ALA A 31 4.91 -1.64 40.84
C ALA A 31 4.77 -3.17 40.97
N ALA A 32 3.86 -3.79 40.20
CA ALA A 32 3.62 -5.23 40.18
C ALA A 32 4.43 -6.00 39.10
N GLY A 33 5.26 -5.31 38.30
CA GLY A 33 6.32 -5.93 37.48
C GLY A 33 5.83 -6.75 36.28
N ALA A 34 5.63 -6.10 35.12
CA ALA A 34 5.65 -6.77 33.82
C ALA A 34 6.30 -5.87 32.76
N ALA A 35 7.23 -6.45 32.00
CA ALA A 35 8.14 -5.77 31.08
C ALA A 35 7.43 -5.27 29.79
N ALA A 36 6.74 -4.14 29.88
CA ALA A 36 6.23 -3.38 28.73
C ALA A 36 6.87 -1.97 28.74
N SER A 37 8.15 -1.86 28.38
CA SER A 37 8.91 -0.60 28.48
C SER A 37 9.09 0.11 27.14
N GLY A 38 8.81 1.42 27.12
CA GLY A 38 9.28 2.39 26.13
C GLY A 38 8.14 3.14 25.43
N PRO A 39 7.42 2.50 24.49
CA PRO A 39 6.43 3.20 23.66
C PRO A 39 5.19 3.67 24.43
N LEU A 40 4.73 2.90 25.42
CA LEU A 40 3.56 3.24 26.23
C LEU A 40 3.82 4.45 27.14
N VAL A 41 5.03 4.52 27.71
CA VAL A 41 5.46 5.62 28.58
C VAL A 41 5.67 6.91 27.77
N ALA A 42 6.25 6.81 26.57
CA ALA A 42 6.37 7.96 25.65
C ALA A 42 4.99 8.47 25.17
N ARG A 43 4.03 7.56 24.97
CA ARG A 43 2.66 7.90 24.53
C ARG A 43 1.80 8.50 25.65
N ILE A 44 2.05 8.11 26.90
CA ILE A 44 1.43 8.75 28.08
C ILE A 44 2.01 10.14 28.32
N ALA A 45 3.32 10.33 28.13
CA ALA A 45 3.95 11.65 28.20
C ALA A 45 3.46 12.59 27.08
N ASP A 46 3.26 12.06 25.87
CA ASP A 46 2.64 12.77 24.74
C ASP A 46 1.18 13.14 25.03
N LEU A 47 0.38 12.22 25.58
CA LEU A 47 -1.00 12.48 25.99
C LEU A 47 -1.09 13.54 27.10
N GLY A 48 -0.16 13.56 28.05
CA GLY A 48 -0.06 14.60 29.08
C GLY A 48 0.31 15.97 28.52
N LYS A 49 1.18 16.02 27.52
CA LYS A 49 1.52 17.26 26.80
C LYS A 49 0.33 17.79 26.00
N ARG A 50 -0.41 16.88 25.36
CA ARG A 50 -1.61 17.16 24.54
C ARG A 50 -2.84 17.57 25.37
N ALA A 51 -2.93 17.15 26.63
CA ALA A 51 -3.92 17.68 27.57
C ALA A 51 -3.64 19.16 27.90
N GLY A 52 -2.36 19.54 27.99
CA GLY A 52 -1.94 20.95 28.12
C GLY A 52 -2.24 21.81 26.89
N ASP A 53 -2.18 21.24 25.68
CA ASP A 53 -2.50 21.95 24.43
C ASP A 53 -4.01 22.22 24.28
N VAL A 54 -4.87 21.34 24.82
CA VAL A 54 -6.33 21.58 24.93
C VAL A 54 -6.64 22.74 25.88
N THR A 55 -5.86 22.90 26.95
CA THR A 55 -5.96 24.04 27.86
C THR A 55 -5.57 25.35 27.17
N ALA A 56 -4.60 25.32 26.24
CA ALA A 56 -4.18 26.50 25.47
C ALA A 56 -5.22 26.94 24.43
N ALA A 57 -5.85 26.00 23.71
CA ALA A 57 -6.92 26.31 22.75
C ALA A 57 -8.20 26.82 23.46
N ALA A 58 -8.50 26.30 24.65
CA ALA A 58 -9.58 26.83 25.49
C ALA A 58 -9.27 28.26 25.99
N ALA A 59 -8.02 28.56 26.34
CA ALA A 59 -7.59 29.89 26.75
C ALA A 59 -7.67 30.93 25.60
N GLU A 60 -7.43 30.50 24.36
CA GLU A 60 -7.56 31.34 23.16
C GLU A 60 -9.04 31.60 22.81
N ALA A 61 -9.91 30.59 22.94
CA ALA A 61 -11.36 30.75 22.81
C ALA A 61 -11.91 31.72 23.88
N ASP A 62 -11.48 31.58 25.13
CA ASP A 62 -11.82 32.51 26.21
C ASP A 62 -11.31 33.94 25.94
N ALA A 63 -10.14 34.08 25.31
CA ALA A 63 -9.59 35.39 24.93
C ALA A 63 -10.41 36.06 23.81
N LEU A 64 -10.88 35.30 22.83
CA LEU A 64 -11.76 35.76 21.78
C LEU A 64 -13.16 36.12 22.32
N THR A 65 -13.71 35.32 23.23
CA THR A 65 -14.97 35.63 23.91
C THR A 65 -14.87 36.92 24.73
N ARG A 66 -13.79 37.12 25.49
CA ARG A 66 -13.54 38.39 26.20
C ARG A 66 -13.52 39.58 25.25
N ARG A 67 -12.89 39.43 24.07
CA ARG A 67 -12.79 40.48 23.07
C ARG A 67 -14.13 40.81 22.40
N VAL A 68 -14.99 39.81 22.18
CA VAL A 68 -16.37 40.02 21.71
C VAL A 68 -17.19 40.76 22.76
N SER A 69 -17.13 40.36 24.04
CA SER A 69 -17.82 41.07 25.11
C SER A 69 -17.34 42.51 25.29
N SER A 70 -16.05 42.79 25.09
CA SER A 70 -15.52 44.16 25.09
C SER A 70 -16.06 45.01 23.92
N LEU A 71 -16.24 44.42 22.73
CA LEU A 71 -16.83 45.11 21.57
C LEU A 71 -18.34 45.34 21.75
N GLU A 72 -19.06 44.40 22.35
CA GLU A 72 -20.48 44.58 22.67
C GLU A 72 -20.70 45.66 23.74
N ALA A 73 -19.80 45.78 24.72
CA ALA A 73 -19.82 46.86 25.69
C ALA A 73 -19.53 48.23 25.06
N LEU A 74 -18.67 48.29 24.03
CA LEU A 74 -18.39 49.48 23.22
C LEU A 74 -19.61 49.96 22.41
N LEU A 75 -20.41 49.03 21.88
CA LEU A 75 -21.61 49.31 21.08
C LEU A 75 -22.84 49.63 21.94
N ALA A 76 -22.84 49.23 23.21
CA ALA A 76 -23.87 49.60 24.18
C ALA A 76 -23.71 51.05 24.72
N LEU A 77 -22.61 51.73 24.37
CA LEU A 77 -22.39 53.12 24.73
C LEU A 77 -23.30 54.05 23.92
N PRO A 78 -23.85 55.12 24.52
CA PRO A 78 -24.61 56.11 23.77
C PRO A 78 -23.70 56.79 22.72
N PRO A 79 -24.25 57.19 21.54
CA PRO A 79 -23.47 57.84 20.49
C PRO A 79 -22.69 59.04 21.03
N GLY A 80 -21.36 59.04 20.82
CA GLY A 80 -20.47 60.11 21.29
C GLY A 80 -19.84 59.90 22.68
N ALA A 81 -20.12 58.79 23.38
CA ALA A 81 -19.41 58.44 24.61
C ALA A 81 -18.03 57.83 24.31
N VAL A 82 -16.97 58.35 24.94
CA VAL A 82 -15.62 57.79 24.80
C VAL A 82 -15.53 56.52 25.66
N PRO A 83 -14.97 55.40 25.15
CA PRO A 83 -14.83 54.18 25.95
C PRO A 83 -13.83 54.36 27.09
N GLN A 84 -14.12 53.74 28.24
CA GLN A 84 -13.19 53.72 29.37
C GLN A 84 -11.88 53.03 28.96
N PRO A 85 -10.71 53.64 29.24
CA PRO A 85 -9.42 53.00 28.98
C PRO A 85 -9.21 51.78 29.88
N ASP A 86 -8.22 50.94 29.55
CA ASP A 86 -7.83 49.83 30.43
C ASP A 86 -7.24 50.39 31.74
N LEU A 87 -7.93 50.16 32.86
CA LEU A 87 -7.58 50.69 34.18
C LEU A 87 -7.20 49.55 35.12
N GLN A 88 -6.03 49.64 35.73
CA GLN A 88 -5.67 48.79 36.86
C GLN A 88 -6.23 49.40 38.15
N ASP A 89 -7.33 48.84 38.64
CA ASP A 89 -8.01 49.32 39.86
C ASP A 89 -7.21 48.98 41.13
N LEU A 90 -6.73 50.02 41.79
CA LEU A 90 -6.05 49.97 43.07
C LEU A 90 -6.73 50.86 44.12
N SER A 91 -7.92 51.38 43.83
CA SER A 91 -8.61 52.38 44.64
C SER A 91 -8.88 51.93 46.07
N GLU A 92 -9.14 50.63 46.27
CA GLU A 92 -9.35 50.02 47.59
C GLU A 92 -8.13 49.34 48.19
N SER A 93 -7.08 49.08 47.40
CA SER A 93 -5.92 48.28 47.83
C SER A 93 -4.72 49.11 48.29
N LEU A 94 -4.72 50.42 48.02
CA LEU A 94 -3.59 51.30 48.37
C LEU A 94 -3.60 51.70 49.86
N PRO A 95 -2.41 51.80 50.50
CA PRO A 95 -2.30 52.29 51.87
C PRO A 95 -2.92 53.69 52.03
N LYS A 96 -3.77 53.87 53.05
CA LYS A 96 -4.39 55.15 53.45
C LYS A 96 -4.40 55.30 54.99
N LYS A 97 -4.09 56.50 55.48
CA LYS A 97 -4.11 56.87 56.92
C LYS A 97 -5.52 57.27 57.39
N ALA A 98 -6.31 57.85 56.49
CA ALA A 98 -7.68 58.30 56.73
C ALA A 98 -8.46 58.27 55.41
N PRO A 99 -9.81 58.14 55.43
CA PRO A 99 -10.63 58.29 54.23
C PRO A 99 -10.53 59.72 53.68
N TYR A 100 -10.66 59.85 52.36
CA TYR A 100 -10.77 61.15 51.70
C TYR A 100 -12.17 61.74 51.89
N PRO A 101 -12.31 63.08 51.98
CA PRO A 101 -13.60 63.73 51.80
C PRO A 101 -14.20 63.34 50.45
N THR A 102 -15.52 63.28 50.36
CA THR A 102 -16.23 62.97 49.11
C THR A 102 -16.97 64.19 48.59
N ARG A 103 -17.19 64.23 47.27
CA ARG A 103 -18.05 65.20 46.57
C ARG A 103 -19.01 64.49 45.63
N ASP A 104 -20.03 65.21 45.18
CA ASP A 104 -20.87 64.78 44.07
C ASP A 104 -20.05 64.77 42.76
N ALA A 105 -20.13 63.70 41.97
CA ALA A 105 -19.39 63.60 40.71
C ALA A 105 -19.77 64.71 39.70
N GLY A 106 -21.02 65.18 39.74
CA GLY A 106 -21.50 66.32 38.96
C GLY A 106 -20.97 67.67 39.43
N ALA A 107 -20.22 67.74 40.53
CA ALA A 107 -19.47 68.92 40.95
C ALA A 107 -18.10 69.04 40.26
N ILE A 108 -17.65 68.03 39.51
CA ILE A 108 -16.37 68.06 38.80
C ILE A 108 -16.45 69.07 37.64
N ARG A 109 -15.48 69.98 37.57
CA ARG A 109 -15.37 71.04 36.55
C ARG A 109 -14.04 71.01 35.82
N ARG A 110 -13.03 70.33 36.36
CA ARG A 110 -11.63 70.42 35.88
C ARG A 110 -10.91 69.08 35.92
N ILE A 111 -10.02 68.87 34.97
CA ILE A 111 -9.03 67.79 34.99
C ILE A 111 -7.66 68.43 35.12
N VAL A 112 -6.98 68.15 36.23
CA VAL A 112 -5.66 68.73 36.52
C VAL A 112 -4.59 67.70 36.21
N ILE A 113 -3.69 68.04 35.30
CA ILE A 113 -2.54 67.22 34.94
C ILE A 113 -1.38 67.52 35.89
N HIS A 114 -0.81 66.45 36.42
CA HIS A 114 0.32 66.46 37.34
C HIS A 114 1.50 65.64 36.79
N HIS A 115 2.68 65.87 37.34
CA HIS A 115 3.75 64.88 37.32
C HIS A 115 4.03 64.37 38.74
N THR A 116 4.65 63.20 38.85
CA THR A 116 5.10 62.67 40.14
C THR A 116 6.40 63.31 40.63
N GLY A 117 7.23 63.84 39.74
CA GLY A 117 8.50 64.51 40.05
C GLY A 117 9.60 63.54 40.47
N ASN A 118 9.37 62.23 40.29
CA ASN A 118 10.28 61.13 40.60
C ASN A 118 10.48 60.24 39.34
N ALA A 119 11.15 59.09 39.48
CA ALA A 119 11.36 58.16 38.38
C ALA A 119 10.02 57.66 37.80
N GLY A 120 9.96 57.51 36.48
CA GLY A 120 8.72 57.36 35.72
C GLY A 120 7.85 56.14 36.07
N ASP A 121 8.45 55.04 36.55
CA ASP A 121 7.73 53.80 36.89
C ASP A 121 7.66 53.53 38.40
N THR A 122 7.68 54.59 39.21
CA THR A 122 7.52 54.44 40.66
C THR A 122 6.13 53.87 40.97
N SER A 123 6.07 52.70 41.63
CA SER A 123 4.79 52.01 41.86
C SER A 123 3.79 52.83 42.68
N PRO A 124 2.46 52.72 42.41
CA PRO A 124 1.42 53.43 43.16
C PRO A 124 1.51 53.24 44.68
N VAL A 125 1.86 52.03 45.13
CA VAL A 125 2.06 51.68 46.55
C VAL A 125 3.24 52.45 47.15
N ALA A 126 4.35 52.59 46.42
CA ALA A 126 5.52 53.34 46.89
C ALA A 126 5.21 54.83 47.03
N ILE A 127 4.47 55.40 46.07
CA ILE A 127 4.00 56.80 46.10
C ILE A 127 3.05 57.01 47.29
N ALA A 128 2.06 56.12 47.48
CA ALA A 128 1.14 56.20 48.61
C ALA A 128 1.88 56.18 49.97
N ARG A 129 2.83 55.26 50.16
CA ARG A 129 3.65 55.17 51.39
C ARG A 129 4.51 56.41 51.61
N TYR A 130 5.08 56.97 50.55
CA TYR A 130 5.86 58.21 50.64
C TYR A 130 4.97 59.37 51.10
N LEU A 131 3.81 59.56 50.47
CA LEU A 131 2.89 60.64 50.80
C LEU A 131 2.34 60.54 52.23
N ILE A 132 2.04 59.32 52.71
CA ILE A 132 1.65 59.07 54.10
C ILE A 132 2.76 59.52 55.08
N ARG A 133 4.03 59.16 54.80
CA ARG A 133 5.17 59.59 55.64
C ARG A 133 5.32 61.12 55.69
N THR A 134 4.97 61.81 54.60
CA THR A 134 4.96 63.28 54.53
C THR A 134 3.70 63.93 55.11
N GLY A 135 2.82 63.16 55.75
CA GLY A 135 1.65 63.66 56.47
C GLY A 135 0.36 63.74 55.66
N LYS A 136 0.31 63.21 54.42
CA LYS A 136 -0.92 63.13 53.61
C LYS A 136 -1.76 61.90 54.00
N ALA A 137 -3.03 61.91 53.60
CA ALA A 137 -3.96 60.80 53.86
C ALA A 137 -3.61 59.53 53.06
N GLY A 138 -2.99 59.66 51.88
CA GLY A 138 -2.65 58.57 50.97
C GLY A 138 -2.10 59.13 49.66
N ILE A 139 -2.25 58.38 48.56
CA ILE A 139 -1.94 58.87 47.21
C ILE A 139 -2.89 60.00 46.80
N THR A 140 -2.35 61.13 46.35
CA THR A 140 -3.10 62.36 46.09
C THR A 140 -3.51 62.53 44.63
N TYR A 141 -3.73 61.42 43.92
CA TYR A 141 -4.14 61.40 42.51
C TYR A 141 -5.32 60.43 42.36
N HIS A 142 -6.20 60.71 41.39
CA HIS A 142 -7.25 59.79 40.97
C HIS A 142 -6.69 58.74 40.01
N PHE A 143 -5.78 59.16 39.14
CA PHE A 143 -5.12 58.30 38.17
C PHE A 143 -3.62 58.54 38.12
N LEU A 144 -2.84 57.47 37.91
CA LEU A 144 -1.39 57.53 37.69
C LEU A 144 -1.03 56.75 36.43
N ILE A 145 -0.21 57.34 35.56
CA ILE A 145 0.21 56.74 34.28
C ILE A 145 1.73 56.53 34.25
N ASN A 146 2.18 55.27 34.15
CA ASN A 146 3.60 54.89 34.07
C ASN A 146 4.19 55.06 32.66
N THR A 147 5.51 54.95 32.50
CA THR A 147 6.21 55.24 31.23
C THR A 147 5.82 54.31 30.07
N ASP A 148 5.32 53.13 30.39
CA ASP A 148 4.78 52.14 29.45
C ASP A 148 3.33 52.42 29.01
N GLY A 149 2.68 53.45 29.58
CA GLY A 149 1.29 53.78 29.33
C GLY A 149 0.29 53.07 30.23
N THR A 150 0.72 52.24 31.19
CA THR A 150 -0.19 51.60 32.16
C THR A 150 -0.90 52.66 33.01
N ILE A 151 -2.24 52.58 33.09
CA ILE A 151 -3.08 53.50 33.86
C ILE A 151 -3.54 52.81 35.14
N TYR A 152 -3.17 53.38 36.29
CA TYR A 152 -3.65 52.95 37.60
C TYR A 152 -4.79 53.85 38.05
N TRP A 153 -5.94 53.25 38.38
CA TRP A 153 -7.04 53.94 39.05
C TRP A 153 -6.81 53.86 40.55
N THR A 154 -6.43 55.00 41.16
CA THR A 154 -5.88 55.03 42.51
C THR A 154 -6.86 55.54 43.56
N GLN A 155 -7.92 56.25 43.17
CA GLN A 155 -9.01 56.73 44.03
C GLN A 155 -10.31 56.91 43.23
N PRO A 156 -11.49 56.65 43.82
CA PRO A 156 -12.77 56.87 43.14
C PRO A 156 -12.95 58.35 42.77
N LEU A 157 -13.72 58.63 41.71
CA LEU A 157 -13.88 60.00 41.22
C LEU A 157 -14.40 60.92 42.29
N GLU A 158 -15.29 60.47 43.18
CA GLU A 158 -15.92 61.21 44.28
C GLU A 158 -14.93 61.62 45.36
N ALA A 159 -13.78 60.95 45.49
CA ALA A 159 -12.77 61.28 46.50
C ALA A 159 -12.09 62.62 46.18
N VAL A 160 -11.91 63.47 47.19
CA VAL A 160 -11.18 64.73 47.12
C VAL A 160 -9.75 64.48 47.62
N VAL A 161 -8.82 64.25 46.68
CA VAL A 161 -7.51 63.61 46.94
C VAL A 161 -6.35 64.58 47.23
N GLU A 162 -6.47 65.85 46.86
CA GLU A 162 -5.40 66.84 47.00
C GLU A 162 -5.55 67.67 48.30
N ALA A 163 -4.44 68.09 48.92
CA ALA A 163 -4.43 68.69 50.28
C ALA A 163 -3.55 69.95 50.36
N GLY A 164 -4.06 71.06 49.84
CA GLY A 164 -3.39 72.38 49.87
C GLY A 164 -4.21 73.54 49.31
N LYS A 165 -5.19 73.26 48.45
CA LYS A 165 -6.12 74.25 47.84
C LYS A 165 -7.56 73.69 47.84
N PRO A 166 -8.30 73.80 48.96
CA PRO A 166 -9.60 73.16 49.12
C PRO A 166 -10.57 73.41 47.96
N ASP A 167 -10.64 74.63 47.46
CA ASP A 167 -11.55 75.01 46.37
C ASP A 167 -11.19 74.37 45.01
N LEU A 168 -9.90 74.22 44.70
CA LEU A 168 -9.43 73.53 43.50
C LEU A 168 -9.68 72.03 43.59
N ASN A 169 -9.52 71.47 44.78
CA ASN A 169 -9.60 70.03 45.01
C ASN A 169 -11.06 69.57 45.03
N ALA A 170 -11.97 70.46 45.45
CA ALA A 170 -13.40 70.20 45.55
C ALA A 170 -14.09 70.02 44.20
N ASP A 171 -13.50 70.40 43.07
CA ASP A 171 -14.11 70.30 41.74
C ASP A 171 -13.18 69.74 40.66
N SER A 172 -12.05 69.11 41.03
CA SER A 172 -11.09 68.57 40.06
C SER A 172 -10.87 67.07 40.14
N VAL A 173 -10.40 66.49 39.03
CA VAL A 173 -9.82 65.15 38.94
C VAL A 173 -8.33 65.28 38.67
N ALA A 174 -7.51 64.65 39.50
CA ALA A 174 -6.05 64.71 39.41
C ALA A 174 -5.50 63.51 38.64
N VAL A 175 -4.87 63.77 37.49
CA VAL A 175 -4.21 62.76 36.64
C VAL A 175 -2.70 63.00 36.70
N ALA A 176 -1.94 62.05 37.22
CA ALA A 176 -0.48 62.13 37.31
C ALA A 176 0.20 61.33 36.21
N LEU A 177 1.16 61.95 35.55
CA LEU A 177 2.14 61.29 34.68
C LEU A 177 3.39 60.96 35.51
N GLY A 178 3.79 59.69 35.52
CA GLY A 178 4.99 59.22 36.18
C GLY A 178 6.24 59.79 35.51
N GLY A 179 7.03 60.60 36.22
CA GLY A 179 8.26 61.18 35.70
C GLY A 179 8.55 62.59 36.25
N ASN A 180 9.70 63.15 35.85
CA ASN A 180 10.10 64.52 36.17
C ASN A 180 10.21 65.37 34.90
N PHE A 181 9.11 66.00 34.50
CA PHE A 181 9.05 66.80 33.26
C PHE A 181 9.51 68.26 33.43
N THR A 182 10.33 68.52 34.45
CA THR A 182 11.04 69.80 34.59
C THR A 182 12.10 69.96 33.49
N THR A 183 12.65 68.85 33.00
CA THR A 183 13.67 68.78 31.94
C THR A 183 13.38 67.72 30.87
N GLU A 184 12.46 66.79 31.12
CA GLU A 184 12.08 65.69 30.21
C GLU A 184 10.66 65.85 29.67
N VAL A 185 10.32 65.13 28.59
CA VAL A 185 8.94 64.97 28.08
C VAL A 185 8.37 63.62 28.51
N PRO A 186 7.04 63.49 28.66
CA PRO A 186 6.40 62.17 28.79
C PRO A 186 6.64 61.30 27.55
N THR A 187 6.62 59.97 27.70
CA THR A 187 6.76 59.04 26.58
C THR A 187 5.53 59.08 25.66
N GLU A 188 5.66 58.61 24.40
CA GLU A 188 4.52 58.51 23.49
C GLU A 188 3.42 57.57 24.04
N ALA A 189 3.81 56.48 24.71
CA ALA A 189 2.85 55.58 25.36
C ALA A 189 2.11 56.27 26.52
N GLN A 190 2.81 57.08 27.33
CA GLN A 190 2.20 57.91 28.37
C GLN A 190 1.23 58.94 27.81
N LEU A 191 1.62 59.66 26.75
CA LEU A 191 0.76 60.67 26.13
C LEU A 191 -0.47 60.04 25.48
N ALA A 192 -0.33 58.90 24.82
CA ALA A 192 -1.46 58.17 24.22
C ALA A 192 -2.46 57.71 25.27
N SER A 193 -1.99 57.09 26.37
CA SER A 193 -2.85 56.67 27.48
C SER A 193 -3.47 57.85 28.22
N ALA A 194 -2.72 58.94 28.40
CA ALA A 194 -3.24 60.18 28.98
C ALA A 194 -4.33 60.80 28.10
N ALA A 195 -4.16 60.80 26.78
CA ALA A 195 -5.15 61.32 25.84
C ALA A 195 -6.45 60.52 25.89
N HIS A 196 -6.37 59.18 25.88
CA HIS A 196 -7.55 58.31 25.99
C HIS A 196 -8.27 58.50 27.34
N LEU A 197 -7.53 58.51 28.45
CA LEU A 197 -8.10 58.73 29.79
C LEU A 197 -8.76 60.10 29.92
N VAL A 198 -8.10 61.16 29.45
CA VAL A 198 -8.64 62.52 29.53
C VAL A 198 -9.88 62.64 28.66
N ALA A 199 -9.90 62.08 27.45
CA ALA A 199 -11.09 62.05 26.61
C ALA A 199 -12.27 61.31 27.28
N TRP A 200 -11.99 60.16 27.93
CA TRP A 200 -13.00 59.44 28.72
C TRP A 200 -13.54 60.25 29.90
N LEU A 201 -12.65 60.94 30.64
CA LEU A 201 -13.04 61.80 31.77
C LEU A 201 -13.86 63.02 31.31
N LEU A 202 -13.48 63.65 30.20
CA LEU A 202 -14.23 64.76 29.61
C LEU A 202 -15.64 64.32 29.19
N SER A 203 -15.75 63.16 28.55
CA SER A 203 -17.03 62.56 28.17
C SER A 203 -17.88 62.20 29.39
N THR A 204 -17.27 61.56 30.41
CA THR A 204 -17.94 61.08 31.63
C THR A 204 -18.41 62.23 32.52
N CYS A 205 -17.61 63.28 32.67
CA CYS A 205 -17.94 64.45 33.49
C CYS A 205 -18.67 65.55 32.69
N GLN A 206 -18.94 65.34 31.40
CA GLN A 206 -19.57 66.31 30.49
C GLN A 206 -18.84 67.67 30.45
N LEU A 207 -17.52 67.62 30.25
CA LEU A 207 -16.63 68.78 30.21
C LEU A 207 -16.05 68.97 28.80
N GLY A 208 -15.77 70.22 28.43
CA GLY A 208 -15.01 70.53 27.22
C GLY A 208 -13.50 70.46 27.44
N VAL A 209 -12.73 70.45 26.35
CA VAL A 209 -11.26 70.35 26.37
C VAL A 209 -10.59 71.49 27.15
N GLU A 210 -11.26 72.63 27.29
CA GLU A 210 -10.83 73.77 28.13
C GLU A 210 -10.74 73.44 29.62
N ALA A 211 -11.41 72.38 30.08
CA ALA A 211 -11.35 71.92 31.47
C ALA A 211 -10.02 71.23 31.82
N VAL A 212 -9.19 70.91 30.81
CA VAL A 212 -7.89 70.26 30.99
C VAL A 212 -6.81 71.32 31.22
N ILE A 213 -6.26 71.31 32.43
CA ILE A 213 -5.28 72.30 32.88
C ILE A 213 -4.09 71.61 33.56
N GLY A 214 -2.92 72.21 33.47
CA GLY A 214 -1.76 71.79 34.25
C GLY A 214 -1.81 72.42 35.64
N ARG A 215 -1.38 71.70 36.68
CA ARG A 215 -1.34 72.24 38.06
C ARG A 215 -0.67 73.62 38.17
N ARG A 216 0.39 73.90 37.42
CA ARG A 216 1.10 75.19 37.41
C ARG A 216 0.24 76.37 36.92
N GLU A 217 -0.80 76.11 36.13
CA GLU A 217 -1.70 77.13 35.60
C GLU A 217 -2.65 77.66 36.69
N VAL A 218 -2.93 76.85 37.71
CA VAL A 218 -3.75 77.22 38.87
C VAL A 218 -2.92 77.47 40.14
N GLU A 219 -1.67 77.00 40.16
CA GLU A 219 -0.72 77.19 41.26
C GLU A 219 0.66 77.62 40.72
N LYS A 220 0.87 78.93 40.54
CA LYS A 220 2.07 79.50 39.88
C LYS A 220 3.41 79.04 40.46
N ILE A 221 3.45 78.69 41.74
CA ILE A 221 4.67 78.24 42.43
C ILE A 221 4.93 76.73 42.29
N ALA A 222 3.96 75.95 41.78
CA ALA A 222 4.11 74.51 41.62
C ALA A 222 4.97 74.17 40.38
N PRO A 223 5.92 73.22 40.47
CA PRO A 223 6.73 72.79 39.32
C PRO A 223 5.98 71.81 38.39
N SER A 224 4.82 71.30 38.81
CA SER A 224 4.00 70.30 38.11
C SER A 224 3.00 70.95 37.14
N PRO A 225 2.76 70.40 35.93
CA PRO A 225 3.21 69.10 35.45
C PRO A 225 4.58 69.13 34.78
N GLY A 226 5.32 70.23 34.86
CA GLY A 226 6.69 70.35 34.35
C GLY A 226 6.93 71.72 33.72
N ASN A 227 8.19 72.04 33.40
CA ASN A 227 8.49 73.22 32.58
C ASN A 227 8.04 73.00 31.13
N GLN A 228 8.06 71.73 30.67
CA GLN A 228 7.78 71.40 29.27
C GLN A 228 6.28 71.40 28.90
N TRP A 229 5.40 71.68 29.87
CA TRP A 229 3.94 71.70 29.68
C TRP A 229 3.48 72.76 28.67
N ASN A 230 3.83 74.03 28.92
CA ASN A 230 3.48 75.20 28.09
C ASN A 230 4.68 75.84 27.39
N THR A 231 5.90 75.34 27.64
CA THR A 231 7.14 75.89 27.09
C THR A 231 8.05 74.75 26.63
N GLY A 232 9.09 75.01 25.85
CA GLY A 232 9.94 73.94 25.33
C GLY A 232 9.18 73.01 24.40
N ALA A 233 9.07 71.72 24.75
CA ALA A 233 8.36 70.71 23.94
C ALA A 233 6.83 70.90 23.87
N CYS A 234 6.25 71.76 24.72
CA CYS A 234 4.83 72.13 24.72
C CYS A 234 3.88 70.92 24.61
N TYR A 235 4.12 69.86 25.39
CA TYR A 235 3.38 68.61 25.24
C TYR A 235 1.89 68.74 25.62
N ARG A 236 1.46 69.87 26.21
CA ARG A 236 0.04 70.22 26.36
C ARG A 236 -0.67 70.26 25.02
N GLU A 237 -0.11 70.92 24.00
CA GLU A 237 -0.76 71.02 22.69
C GLU A 237 -0.90 69.65 22.03
N ARG A 238 0.15 68.82 22.13
CA ARG A 238 0.12 67.44 21.63
C ARG A 238 -0.95 66.60 22.35
N LEU A 239 -0.97 66.65 23.69
CA LEU A 239 -1.96 65.95 24.49
C LEU A 239 -3.39 66.38 24.13
N LEU A 240 -3.65 67.69 24.02
CA LEU A 240 -4.99 68.18 23.67
C LEU A 240 -5.40 67.85 22.24
N ALA A 241 -4.46 67.82 21.28
CA ALA A 241 -4.72 67.37 19.92
C ALA A 241 -5.09 65.87 19.86
N ASP A 242 -4.39 65.04 20.63
CA ASP A 242 -4.67 63.60 20.71
C ASP A 242 -5.99 63.34 21.46
N VAL A 243 -6.32 64.12 22.51
CA VAL A 243 -7.63 64.12 23.17
C VAL A 243 -8.74 64.50 22.19
N GLN A 244 -8.54 65.55 21.40
CA GLN A 244 -9.51 65.99 20.40
C GLN A 244 -9.70 64.93 19.31
N THR A 245 -8.65 64.18 18.97
CA THR A 245 -8.74 63.03 18.05
C THR A 245 -9.62 61.93 18.63
N TRP A 246 -9.49 61.60 19.91
CA TRP A 246 -10.39 60.66 20.61
C TRP A 246 -11.84 61.15 20.71
N LEU A 247 -12.06 62.46 20.88
CA LEU A 247 -13.39 63.06 20.91
C LEU A 247 -14.05 63.12 19.51
N ASN A 248 -13.27 63.29 18.45
CA ASN A 248 -13.76 63.46 17.08
C ASN A 248 -13.89 62.14 16.30
N ASN A 249 -12.95 61.21 16.47
CA ASN A 249 -12.94 59.93 15.80
C ASN A 249 -13.48 58.87 16.76
N GLN A 250 -14.79 58.62 16.69
CA GLN A 250 -15.32 57.36 17.19
C GLN A 250 -15.27 56.34 16.06
N PRO A 251 -14.37 55.34 16.08
CA PRO A 251 -14.58 54.13 15.32
C PRO A 251 -15.75 53.40 15.98
N GLN A 252 -16.97 53.74 15.60
CA GLN A 252 -18.11 52.86 15.84
C GLN A 252 -17.99 51.74 14.79
N PRO A 253 -17.83 50.47 15.18
CA PRO A 253 -18.06 49.38 14.25
C PRO A 253 -19.48 49.55 13.71
N ASP A 254 -19.67 49.54 12.40
CA ASP A 254 -21.03 49.66 11.88
C ASP A 254 -21.85 48.41 12.28
N ASP A 255 -23.18 48.53 12.37
CA ASP A 255 -24.07 47.40 12.73
C ASP A 255 -23.89 46.19 11.80
N THR A 256 -23.39 46.42 10.58
CA THR A 256 -23.05 45.42 9.56
C THR A 256 -21.79 44.66 9.91
N ASP A 257 -20.74 45.31 10.41
CA ASP A 257 -19.49 44.74 10.86
C ASP A 257 -19.70 43.90 12.12
N LEU A 258 -20.53 44.40 13.06
CA LEU A 258 -20.91 43.63 14.23
C LEU A 258 -21.80 42.44 13.87
N ALA A 259 -22.78 42.61 12.97
CA ALA A 259 -23.61 41.50 12.48
C ALA A 259 -22.77 40.46 11.72
N ALA A 260 -21.77 40.89 10.93
CA ALA A 260 -20.84 40.01 10.24
C ALA A 260 -19.91 39.27 11.22
N LEU A 261 -19.42 39.95 12.27
CA LEU A 261 -18.65 39.33 13.34
C LEU A 261 -19.49 38.34 14.15
N ARG A 262 -20.74 38.65 14.46
CA ARG A 262 -21.70 37.74 15.14
C ARG A 262 -22.00 36.52 14.29
N LEU A 263 -22.33 36.73 13.02
CA LEU A 263 -22.54 35.65 12.06
C LEU A 263 -21.28 34.78 11.96
N ARG A 264 -20.09 35.40 11.99
CA ARG A 264 -18.82 34.67 11.95
C ARG A 264 -18.54 33.89 13.22
N VAL A 265 -18.86 34.43 14.41
CA VAL A 265 -18.74 33.74 15.70
C VAL A 265 -19.74 32.59 15.78
N ASP A 266 -20.98 32.77 15.34
CA ASP A 266 -21.99 31.72 15.27
C ASP A 266 -21.60 30.63 14.28
N GLU A 267 -21.05 31.01 13.13
CA GLU A 267 -20.53 30.08 12.12
C GLU A 267 -19.35 29.27 12.69
N LEU A 268 -18.39 29.92 13.37
CA LEU A 268 -17.25 29.26 14.00
C LEU A 268 -17.70 28.35 15.16
N THR A 269 -18.68 28.77 15.95
CA THR A 269 -19.26 27.98 17.04
C THR A 269 -19.97 26.74 16.50
N ALA A 270 -20.75 26.89 15.43
CA ALA A 270 -21.40 25.78 14.74
C ALA A 270 -20.38 24.82 14.09
N GLN A 271 -19.29 25.35 13.52
CA GLN A 271 -18.19 24.55 12.99
C GLN A 271 -17.48 23.78 14.10
N LEU A 272 -17.18 24.41 15.23
CA LEU A 272 -16.57 23.76 16.40
C LEU A 272 -17.47 22.65 16.95
N GLY A 273 -18.78 22.88 17.07
CA GLY A 273 -19.75 21.86 17.48
C GLY A 273 -19.79 20.66 16.53
N LYS A 274 -19.74 20.88 15.21
CA LYS A 274 -19.66 19.81 14.21
C LYS A 274 -18.36 19.02 14.31
N LEU A 275 -17.22 19.70 14.47
CA LEU A 275 -15.90 19.06 14.63
C LEU A 275 -15.82 18.25 15.93
N GLN A 276 -16.45 18.70 17.01
CA GLN A 276 -16.54 17.98 18.28
C GLN A 276 -17.40 16.71 18.18
N VAL A 277 -18.56 16.79 17.51
CA VAL A 277 -19.40 15.61 17.24
C VAL A 277 -18.65 14.61 16.37
N ALA A 278 -17.96 15.08 15.32
CA ALA A 278 -17.13 14.25 14.46
C ALA A 278 -15.97 13.58 15.24
N ALA A 279 -15.26 14.32 16.09
CA ALA A 279 -14.19 13.77 16.93
C ALA A 279 -14.73 12.69 17.89
N THR A 280 -15.87 12.93 18.53
CA THR A 280 -16.51 11.96 19.42
C THR A 280 -16.92 10.68 18.67
N GLN A 281 -17.42 10.80 17.45
CA GLN A 281 -17.81 9.67 16.61
C GLN A 281 -16.58 8.86 16.15
N LEU A 282 -15.51 9.53 15.75
CA LEU A 282 -14.25 8.88 15.38
C LEU A 282 -13.58 8.19 16.59
N GLU A 283 -13.74 8.73 17.79
CA GLU A 283 -13.27 8.11 19.03
C GLU A 283 -14.02 6.81 19.34
N GLN A 284 -15.34 6.79 19.15
CA GLN A 284 -16.16 5.58 19.28
C GLN A 284 -15.78 4.52 18.22
N GLU A 285 -15.55 4.94 16.97
CA GLU A 285 -15.07 4.05 15.90
C GLU A 285 -13.69 3.48 16.25
N THR A 286 -12.76 4.32 16.72
CA THR A 286 -11.42 3.91 17.14
C THR A 286 -11.47 2.90 18.30
N GLN A 287 -12.34 3.12 19.28
CA GLN A 287 -12.52 2.19 20.39
C GLN A 287 -13.12 0.84 19.95
N THR A 288 -14.05 0.87 19.01
CA THR A 288 -14.62 -0.34 18.39
C THR A 288 -13.54 -1.12 17.64
N LEU A 289 -12.72 -0.44 16.84
CA LEU A 289 -11.61 -1.05 16.10
C LEU A 289 -10.53 -1.60 17.03
N ARG A 290 -10.24 -0.95 18.16
CA ARG A 290 -9.30 -1.47 19.17
C ARG A 290 -9.78 -2.77 19.80
N THR A 291 -11.07 -2.86 20.13
CA THR A 291 -11.66 -4.11 20.64
C THR A 291 -11.56 -5.21 19.58
N ALA A 292 -11.88 -4.90 18.32
CA ALA A 292 -11.77 -5.84 17.21
C ALA A 292 -10.33 -6.30 16.96
N LEU A 293 -9.35 -5.38 17.06
CA LEU A 293 -7.92 -5.68 16.95
C LEU A 293 -7.47 -6.63 18.06
N ALA A 294 -7.82 -6.33 19.32
CA ALA A 294 -7.46 -7.18 20.45
C ALA A 294 -8.04 -8.60 20.30
N GLN A 295 -9.29 -8.72 19.85
CA GLN A 295 -9.90 -10.02 19.58
C GLN A 295 -9.18 -10.75 18.44
N LYS A 296 -8.84 -10.06 17.34
CA LYS A 296 -8.12 -10.67 16.22
C LYS A 296 -6.71 -11.11 16.57
N GLU A 297 -6.00 -10.35 17.41
CA GLU A 297 -4.69 -10.76 17.92
C GLU A 297 -4.81 -12.02 18.78
N LEU A 298 -5.86 -12.14 19.59
CA LEU A 298 -6.12 -13.33 20.40
C LEU A 298 -6.47 -14.56 19.52
N ASP A 299 -7.35 -14.37 18.52
CA ASP A 299 -7.70 -15.42 17.56
C ASP A 299 -6.44 -15.91 16.81
N ASN A 300 -5.58 -14.99 16.36
CA ASN A 300 -4.39 -15.31 15.59
C ASN A 300 -3.33 -16.04 16.43
N ASN A 301 -3.19 -15.67 17.70
CA ASN A 301 -2.36 -16.40 18.65
C ASN A 301 -2.88 -17.85 18.84
N GLY A 302 -4.20 -18.03 18.99
CA GLY A 302 -4.81 -19.35 19.10
C GLY A 302 -4.58 -20.22 17.85
N LEU A 303 -4.69 -19.64 16.65
CA LEU A 303 -4.38 -20.31 15.39
C LEU A 303 -2.90 -20.68 15.28
N SER A 304 -2.00 -19.78 15.70
CA SER A 304 -0.55 -20.03 15.73
C SER A 304 -0.18 -21.17 16.68
N ASP A 305 -0.79 -21.23 17.87
CA ASP A 305 -0.58 -22.31 18.82
C ASP A 305 -1.09 -23.66 18.27
N ALA A 306 -2.27 -23.66 17.65
CA ALA A 306 -2.83 -24.85 16.99
C ALA A 306 -1.92 -25.33 15.84
N LEU A 307 -1.40 -24.40 15.04
CA LEU A 307 -0.45 -24.70 13.97
C LEU A 307 0.81 -25.37 14.54
N LYS A 308 1.41 -24.80 15.59
CA LYS A 308 2.62 -25.34 16.23
C LYS A 308 2.40 -26.74 16.80
N GLN A 309 1.25 -27.00 17.41
CA GLN A 309 0.87 -28.33 17.89
C GLN A 309 0.77 -29.33 16.74
N LYS A 310 0.12 -28.96 15.64
CA LYS A 310 -0.06 -29.85 14.48
C LYS A 310 1.26 -30.11 13.74
N GLU A 311 2.13 -29.11 13.61
CA GLU A 311 3.48 -29.26 13.06
C GLU A 311 4.33 -30.21 13.91
N THR A 312 4.25 -30.10 15.24
CA THR A 312 4.94 -31.00 16.17
C THR A 312 4.43 -32.44 16.04
N ALA A 313 3.10 -32.63 15.95
CA ALA A 313 2.51 -33.94 15.75
C ALA A 313 2.93 -34.57 14.42
N LEU A 314 2.97 -33.77 13.34
CA LEU A 314 3.42 -34.22 12.02
C LEU A 314 4.90 -34.62 12.01
N ALA A 315 5.76 -33.85 12.69
CA ALA A 315 7.17 -34.18 12.85
C ALA A 315 7.35 -35.50 13.62
N GLY A 316 6.65 -35.67 14.74
CA GLY A 316 6.70 -36.91 15.53
C GLY A 316 6.26 -38.15 14.76
N LEU A 317 5.22 -38.04 13.93
CA LEU A 317 4.77 -39.15 13.06
C LEU A 317 5.82 -39.51 11.98
N ARG A 318 6.51 -38.52 11.41
CA ARG A 318 7.58 -38.75 10.43
C ARG A 318 8.79 -39.43 11.06
N ASP A 319 9.19 -38.99 12.25
CA ASP A 319 10.32 -39.57 12.98
C ASP A 319 10.01 -41.03 13.40
N ALA A 320 8.79 -41.30 13.86
CA ALA A 320 8.35 -42.65 14.20
C ALA A 320 8.36 -43.59 12.98
N LEU A 321 7.93 -43.10 11.81
CA LEU A 321 7.98 -43.87 10.56
C LEU A 321 9.43 -44.16 10.13
N ALA A 322 10.30 -43.15 10.16
CA ALA A 322 11.72 -43.29 9.80
C ALA A 322 12.44 -44.30 10.73
N GLN A 323 12.17 -44.22 12.04
CA GLN A 323 12.72 -45.16 13.00
C GLN A 323 12.27 -46.60 12.72
N LYS A 324 10.98 -46.82 12.43
CA LYS A 324 10.46 -48.16 12.12
C LYS A 324 11.02 -48.72 10.81
N GLU A 325 11.25 -47.88 9.81
CA GLU A 325 11.93 -48.28 8.58
C GLU A 325 13.38 -48.72 8.84
N GLN A 326 14.08 -48.02 9.73
CA GLN A 326 15.43 -48.41 10.17
C GLN A 326 15.43 -49.72 10.98
N ASP A 327 14.45 -49.91 11.87
CA ASP A 327 14.28 -51.17 12.63
C ASP A 327 14.13 -52.37 11.68
N ILE A 328 13.35 -52.23 10.59
CA ILE A 328 13.17 -53.26 9.57
C ILE A 328 14.49 -53.61 8.88
N VAL A 329 15.33 -52.61 8.58
CA VAL A 329 16.66 -52.85 7.99
C VAL A 329 17.53 -53.64 8.97
N GLY A 330 17.55 -53.24 10.24
CA GLY A 330 18.29 -53.95 11.29
C GLY A 330 17.84 -55.41 11.46
N LEU A 331 16.53 -55.64 11.52
CA LEU A 331 15.94 -56.98 11.62
C LEU A 331 16.30 -57.86 10.42
N ARG A 332 16.28 -57.32 9.19
CA ARG A 332 16.70 -58.05 7.98
C ARG A 332 18.16 -58.46 8.03
N THR A 333 19.03 -57.55 8.46
CA THR A 333 20.46 -57.84 8.63
C THR A 333 20.68 -58.94 9.66
N ALA A 334 19.97 -58.89 10.79
CA ALA A 334 20.05 -59.91 11.83
C ALA A 334 19.56 -61.29 11.33
N VAL A 335 18.45 -61.35 10.60
CA VAL A 335 17.95 -62.59 9.98
C VAL A 335 19.00 -63.16 9.01
N ALA A 336 19.57 -62.33 8.13
CA ALA A 336 20.58 -62.78 7.18
C ALA A 336 21.85 -63.31 7.87
N GLN A 337 22.30 -62.66 8.95
CA GLN A 337 23.43 -63.15 9.76
C GLN A 337 23.14 -64.50 10.42
N LYS A 338 21.94 -64.68 10.98
CA LYS A 338 21.53 -65.96 11.57
C LYS A 338 21.42 -67.06 10.53
N GLU A 339 20.92 -66.77 9.32
CA GLU A 339 20.89 -67.71 8.21
C GLU A 339 22.28 -68.14 7.76
N LEU A 340 23.25 -67.21 7.71
CA LEU A 340 24.65 -67.54 7.43
C LEU A 340 25.27 -68.42 8.51
N GLN A 341 25.03 -68.13 9.79
CA GLN A 341 25.52 -68.95 10.91
C GLN A 341 24.91 -70.36 10.91
N ILE A 342 23.61 -70.47 10.64
CA ILE A 342 22.94 -71.77 10.47
C ILE A 342 23.54 -72.53 9.30
N ALA A 343 23.78 -71.88 8.16
CA ALA A 343 24.35 -72.52 6.98
C ALA A 343 25.78 -73.04 7.25
N ASP A 344 26.61 -72.25 7.92
CA ASP A 344 27.97 -72.65 8.29
C ASP A 344 27.98 -73.84 9.27
N LEU A 345 27.18 -73.78 10.35
CA LEU A 345 27.08 -74.88 11.31
C LEU A 345 26.46 -76.14 10.69
N THR A 346 25.49 -76.00 9.78
CA THR A 346 24.89 -77.12 9.03
C THR A 346 25.93 -77.77 8.13
N GLU A 347 26.80 -76.97 7.51
CA GLU A 347 27.90 -77.46 6.70
C GLU A 347 28.96 -78.19 7.54
N GLN A 348 29.26 -77.70 8.74
CA GLN A 348 30.15 -78.38 9.69
C GLN A 348 29.56 -79.73 10.14
N VAL A 349 28.27 -79.80 10.49
CA VAL A 349 27.58 -81.06 10.80
C VAL A 349 27.65 -82.02 9.62
N ARG A 350 27.42 -81.53 8.40
CA ARG A 350 27.45 -82.35 7.18
C ARG A 350 28.83 -82.97 6.93
N ARG A 351 29.91 -82.22 7.14
CA ARG A 351 31.29 -82.69 6.99
C ARG A 351 31.67 -83.78 8.00
N LEU A 352 31.18 -83.67 9.23
CA LEU A 352 31.48 -84.62 10.32
C LEU A 352 30.69 -85.94 10.24
N GLN A 353 29.61 -86.00 9.46
CA GLN A 353 28.74 -87.19 9.35
C GLN A 353 29.11 -88.16 8.22
N GLY A 354 30.29 -88.03 7.61
CA GLY A 354 30.74 -88.94 6.53
C GLY A 354 29.85 -88.92 5.27
N GLY A 355 28.88 -88.02 5.20
CA GLY A 355 28.05 -87.79 4.01
C GLY A 355 28.81 -86.93 3.01
N ALA A 356 29.80 -87.50 2.34
CA ALA A 356 30.44 -86.86 1.22
C ALA A 356 29.37 -86.57 0.14
N PRO A 357 29.15 -85.30 -0.25
CA PRO A 357 28.44 -85.03 -1.48
C PRO A 357 29.30 -85.58 -2.62
N ALA A 358 28.69 -86.17 -3.65
CA ALA A 358 29.34 -86.15 -4.96
C ALA A 358 29.84 -84.72 -5.19
N PRO A 359 31.10 -84.47 -5.56
CA PRO A 359 31.56 -83.11 -5.82
C PRO A 359 30.80 -82.59 -7.05
N GLY A 360 29.65 -81.98 -6.79
CA GLY A 360 28.98 -81.11 -7.73
C GLY A 360 29.94 -79.97 -8.04
N LEU A 361 30.02 -79.61 -9.31
CA LEU A 361 30.86 -78.52 -9.80
C LEU A 361 30.79 -77.31 -8.87
N VAL A 362 31.95 -76.77 -8.50
CA VAL A 362 32.04 -75.60 -7.61
C VAL A 362 31.17 -74.48 -8.18
N LYS A 363 30.21 -74.00 -7.38
CA LYS A 363 29.41 -72.81 -7.73
C LYS A 363 30.38 -71.67 -8.02
N PRO A 364 30.37 -71.07 -9.22
CA PRO A 364 31.28 -69.97 -9.52
C PRO A 364 30.98 -68.77 -8.61
N GLU A 365 31.94 -67.84 -8.49
CA GLU A 365 31.68 -66.57 -7.82
C GLU A 365 30.59 -65.81 -8.59
N ILE A 366 29.44 -65.60 -7.94
CA ILE A 366 28.30 -64.88 -8.49
C ILE A 366 28.04 -63.67 -7.60
N LYS A 367 28.09 -62.49 -8.19
CA LYS A 367 27.90 -61.22 -7.48
C LYS A 367 26.42 -60.90 -7.37
N ASP A 368 26.02 -60.41 -6.19
CA ASP A 368 24.75 -59.73 -6.02
C ASP A 368 24.84 -58.33 -6.68
N PRO A 369 23.99 -58.01 -7.67
CA PRO A 369 23.97 -56.68 -8.27
C PRO A 369 23.37 -55.61 -7.34
N GLY A 370 22.86 -55.96 -6.16
CA GLY A 370 22.15 -55.03 -5.29
C GLY A 370 20.76 -54.68 -5.82
N LEU A 371 20.21 -53.53 -5.41
CA LEU A 371 18.84 -53.16 -5.75
C LEU A 371 18.67 -52.93 -7.26
N LEU A 372 17.90 -53.81 -7.91
CA LEU A 372 17.48 -53.66 -9.31
C LEU A 372 16.11 -52.99 -9.40
N LYS A 373 15.92 -52.13 -10.42
CA LYS A 373 14.61 -51.52 -10.70
C LYS A 373 13.57 -52.61 -10.95
N GLN A 374 12.42 -52.50 -10.30
CA GLN A 374 11.24 -53.34 -10.51
C GLN A 374 10.05 -52.46 -10.87
N HIS A 375 9.07 -53.04 -11.57
CA HIS A 375 7.81 -52.35 -11.86
C HIS A 375 7.03 -52.15 -10.55
N GLU A 376 6.28 -51.05 -10.43
CA GLU A 376 5.52 -50.74 -9.21
C GLU A 376 4.54 -51.85 -8.83
N VAL A 377 3.72 -52.31 -9.79
CA VAL A 377 2.69 -53.34 -9.55
C VAL A 377 2.92 -54.73 -10.19
N LYS A 378 3.64 -54.86 -11.32
CA LYS A 378 3.78 -56.15 -12.02
C LYS A 378 4.85 -57.05 -11.37
N ARG A 379 4.61 -58.37 -11.30
CA ARG A 379 5.56 -59.36 -10.78
C ARG A 379 5.61 -60.60 -11.68
N TYR A 380 6.78 -61.25 -11.75
CA TYR A 380 6.92 -62.54 -12.43
C TYR A 380 6.32 -63.67 -11.58
N PRO A 381 5.72 -64.70 -12.20
CA PRO A 381 5.31 -65.89 -11.48
C PRO A 381 6.53 -66.75 -11.09
N THR A 382 6.32 -67.74 -10.22
CA THR A 382 7.38 -68.64 -9.73
C THR A 382 7.10 -70.11 -10.08
N ARG A 383 8.15 -70.93 -10.17
CA ARG A 383 8.13 -72.39 -10.37
C ARG A 383 9.06 -73.11 -9.38
N PRO A 384 8.83 -74.40 -9.07
CA PRO A 384 9.83 -75.22 -8.37
C PRO A 384 11.05 -75.50 -9.27
N LEU A 385 12.21 -75.71 -8.66
CA LEU A 385 13.46 -75.99 -9.40
C LEU A 385 13.40 -77.27 -10.24
N SER A 386 12.58 -78.26 -9.85
CA SER A 386 12.36 -79.51 -10.59
C SER A 386 11.73 -79.30 -11.97
N ASP A 387 11.08 -78.16 -12.20
CA ASP A 387 10.44 -77.85 -13.48
C ASP A 387 11.43 -77.29 -14.50
N ILE A 388 12.69 -77.01 -14.10
CA ILE A 388 13.72 -76.50 -15.00
C ILE A 388 14.23 -77.64 -15.88
N LYS A 389 14.01 -77.51 -17.19
CA LYS A 389 14.39 -78.50 -18.22
C LYS A 389 15.47 -78.01 -19.18
N ARG A 390 15.77 -76.72 -19.21
CA ARG A 390 16.73 -76.13 -20.16
C ARG A 390 17.38 -74.84 -19.68
N ILE A 391 18.53 -74.53 -20.27
CA ILE A 391 19.25 -73.27 -20.09
C ILE A 391 19.26 -72.54 -21.42
N VAL A 392 18.68 -71.33 -21.46
CA VAL A 392 18.61 -70.51 -22.66
C VAL A 392 19.68 -69.42 -22.61
N VAL A 393 20.59 -69.43 -23.58
CA VAL A 393 21.67 -68.46 -23.71
C VAL A 393 21.19 -67.26 -24.54
N HIS A 394 21.43 -66.07 -23.98
CA HIS A 394 21.05 -64.78 -24.56
C HIS A 394 22.27 -63.88 -24.79
N HIS A 395 22.09 -62.86 -25.61
CA HIS A 395 22.92 -61.66 -25.58
C HIS A 395 22.08 -60.42 -25.29
N THR A 396 22.71 -59.33 -24.86
CA THR A 396 21.99 -58.11 -24.49
C THR A 396 21.85 -57.11 -25.64
N VAL A 397 22.66 -57.22 -26.70
CA VAL A 397 22.80 -56.20 -27.76
C VAL A 397 23.20 -54.84 -27.18
N THR A 398 24.16 -54.87 -26.26
CA THR A 398 24.71 -53.69 -25.57
C THR A 398 26.23 -53.78 -25.51
N PRO A 399 26.95 -52.75 -25.04
CA PRO A 399 28.36 -52.92 -24.67
C PRO A 399 28.56 -54.05 -23.65
N GLY A 400 29.70 -54.74 -23.74
CA GLY A 400 30.05 -55.86 -22.86
C GLY A 400 30.23 -55.49 -21.38
N THR A 401 30.32 -54.19 -21.09
CA THR A 401 30.42 -53.62 -19.74
C THR A 401 29.06 -53.19 -19.16
N VAL A 402 27.94 -53.50 -19.82
CA VAL A 402 26.61 -53.11 -19.31
C VAL A 402 26.39 -53.70 -17.91
N THR A 403 25.92 -52.85 -17.00
CA THR A 403 25.61 -53.25 -15.62
C THR A 403 24.19 -53.83 -15.51
N PRO A 404 23.94 -54.78 -14.61
CA PRO A 404 22.59 -55.29 -14.33
C PRO A 404 21.52 -54.21 -14.10
N GLN A 405 21.87 -53.12 -13.41
CA GLN A 405 20.97 -52.01 -13.11
C GLN A 405 20.46 -51.32 -14.38
N ARG A 406 21.34 -51.14 -15.37
CA ARG A 406 21.00 -50.49 -16.66
C ARG A 406 20.15 -51.40 -17.53
N VAL A 407 20.41 -52.71 -17.50
CA VAL A 407 19.55 -53.70 -18.19
C VAL A 407 18.17 -53.75 -17.53
N ALA A 408 18.10 -53.77 -16.19
CA ALA A 408 16.85 -53.75 -15.44
C ALA A 408 16.04 -52.47 -15.68
N GLU A 409 16.68 -51.30 -15.62
CA GLU A 409 16.05 -50.01 -15.89
C GLU A 409 15.51 -49.93 -17.33
N ALA A 410 16.29 -50.35 -18.32
CA ALA A 410 15.85 -50.36 -19.72
C ALA A 410 14.65 -51.30 -19.96
N GLN A 411 14.56 -52.42 -19.25
CA GLN A 411 13.44 -53.36 -19.40
C GLN A 411 12.20 -52.96 -18.61
N VAL A 412 12.36 -52.39 -17.41
CA VAL A 412 11.23 -51.95 -16.58
C VAL A 412 10.65 -50.64 -17.11
N VAL A 413 11.49 -49.61 -17.32
CA VAL A 413 11.04 -48.30 -17.78
C VAL A 413 10.81 -48.31 -19.29
N GLY A 414 11.79 -48.81 -20.05
CA GLY A 414 11.74 -48.76 -21.51
C GLY A 414 10.82 -49.81 -22.17
N LYS A 415 10.52 -50.93 -21.49
CA LYS A 415 9.67 -52.01 -22.03
C LYS A 415 8.50 -52.39 -21.14
N ASN A 416 8.24 -51.64 -20.08
CA ASN A 416 7.12 -51.85 -19.15
C ASN A 416 7.03 -53.28 -18.57
N ARG A 417 8.18 -53.93 -18.34
CA ARG A 417 8.28 -55.31 -17.83
C ARG A 417 8.30 -55.37 -16.31
N PRO A 418 7.89 -56.51 -15.69
CA PRO A 418 7.96 -56.70 -14.23
C PRO A 418 9.35 -56.49 -13.62
N GLY A 419 10.40 -56.89 -14.34
CA GLY A 419 11.80 -56.78 -13.92
C GLY A 419 12.76 -57.14 -15.06
N ILE A 420 14.02 -57.39 -14.71
CA ILE A 420 15.00 -57.92 -15.67
C ILE A 420 14.64 -59.36 -16.08
N THR A 421 14.72 -59.68 -17.37
CA THR A 421 14.29 -60.96 -17.95
C THR A 421 15.36 -62.04 -17.94
N TYR A 422 16.44 -61.86 -17.19
CA TYR A 422 17.54 -62.82 -17.12
C TYR A 422 17.75 -63.28 -15.68
N HIS A 423 18.13 -64.54 -15.51
CA HIS A 423 18.50 -65.07 -14.20
C HIS A 423 19.95 -64.73 -13.89
N PHE A 424 20.81 -64.79 -14.91
CA PHE A 424 22.20 -64.37 -14.80
C PHE A 424 22.59 -63.44 -15.94
N LEU A 425 23.41 -62.44 -15.62
CA LEU A 425 24.08 -61.57 -16.59
C LEU A 425 25.60 -61.71 -16.42
N ILE A 426 26.31 -61.96 -17.52
CA ILE A 426 27.76 -62.13 -17.53
C ILE A 426 28.40 -60.98 -18.31
N SER A 427 29.23 -60.16 -17.65
CA SER A 427 29.98 -59.07 -18.29
C SER A 427 31.13 -59.60 -19.15
N SER A 428 31.67 -58.78 -20.06
CA SER A 428 32.75 -59.17 -20.99
C SER A 428 34.06 -59.62 -20.30
N ASN A 429 34.28 -59.21 -19.05
CA ASN A 429 35.40 -59.65 -18.21
C ASN A 429 35.13 -60.94 -17.41
N GLY A 430 34.01 -61.63 -17.68
CA GLY A 430 33.63 -62.86 -16.99
C GLY A 430 32.98 -62.70 -15.61
N THR A 431 32.66 -61.48 -15.18
CA THR A 431 31.89 -61.28 -13.93
C THR A 431 30.46 -61.78 -14.10
N ILE A 432 30.00 -62.66 -13.21
CA ILE A 432 28.63 -63.21 -13.23
C ILE A 432 27.79 -62.49 -12.17
N TYR A 433 26.62 -62.00 -12.54
CA TYR A 433 25.64 -61.40 -11.64
C TYR A 433 24.38 -62.27 -11.54
N ALA A 434 23.87 -62.49 -10.33
CA ALA A 434 22.56 -63.09 -10.10
C ALA A 434 21.48 -62.02 -10.15
N THR A 435 20.66 -62.02 -11.20
CA THR A 435 19.70 -60.94 -11.46
C THR A 435 18.25 -61.32 -11.17
N GLN A 436 17.92 -62.62 -11.11
CA GLN A 436 16.64 -63.16 -10.63
C GLN A 436 16.86 -64.51 -9.91
N PRO A 437 16.00 -64.89 -8.94
CA PRO A 437 15.96 -66.25 -8.38
C PRO A 437 15.67 -67.30 -9.47
N LEU A 438 16.21 -68.52 -9.32
CA LEU A 438 16.02 -69.63 -10.27
C LEU A 438 14.56 -70.05 -10.42
N GLU A 439 13.77 -69.84 -9.38
CA GLU A 439 12.33 -70.11 -9.32
C GLU A 439 11.53 -69.10 -10.16
N THR A 440 12.10 -67.97 -10.56
CA THR A 440 11.37 -66.90 -11.26
C THR A 440 11.11 -67.28 -12.72
N ILE A 441 9.85 -67.25 -13.16
CA ILE A 441 9.49 -67.43 -14.57
C ILE A 441 9.62 -66.08 -15.28
N THR A 442 10.78 -65.82 -15.90
CA THR A 442 11.04 -64.58 -16.63
C THR A 442 10.47 -64.63 -18.06
N GLU A 443 10.00 -63.50 -18.58
CA GLU A 443 9.61 -63.30 -20.00
C GLU A 443 10.84 -63.20 -20.93
N GLN A 444 11.65 -64.26 -20.97
CA GLN A 444 12.93 -64.32 -21.68
C GLN A 444 12.79 -64.61 -23.18
N THR A 445 11.73 -65.31 -23.58
CA THR A 445 11.36 -65.64 -24.97
C THR A 445 9.91 -65.26 -25.26
N ASP A 446 9.49 -65.35 -26.53
CA ASP A 446 8.10 -65.14 -26.94
C ASP A 446 7.24 -66.41 -26.76
N GLN A 447 7.81 -67.48 -26.19
CA GLN A 447 7.15 -68.75 -25.93
C GLN A 447 6.94 -68.98 -24.42
N PRO A 448 5.72 -68.80 -23.90
CA PRO A 448 5.43 -68.96 -22.47
C PRO A 448 5.81 -70.35 -21.91
N ALA A 449 5.65 -71.41 -22.70
CA ALA A 449 6.04 -72.77 -22.30
C ALA A 449 7.57 -72.91 -22.11
N VAL A 450 8.37 -72.18 -22.90
CA VAL A 450 9.83 -72.14 -22.74
C VAL A 450 10.20 -71.30 -21.52
N ASN A 451 9.53 -70.16 -21.30
CA ASN A 451 9.75 -69.34 -20.12
C ASN A 451 9.48 -70.12 -18.81
N ALA A 452 8.48 -70.98 -18.81
CA ALA A 452 8.03 -71.75 -17.64
C ALA A 452 8.99 -72.86 -17.18
N ASP A 453 9.93 -73.32 -18.02
CA ASP A 453 10.81 -74.45 -17.69
C ASP A 453 12.30 -74.16 -17.96
N SER A 454 12.70 -72.88 -18.03
CA SER A 454 14.07 -72.52 -18.43
C SER A 454 14.75 -71.44 -17.60
N VAL A 455 16.07 -71.54 -17.52
CA VAL A 455 16.95 -70.53 -16.90
C VAL A 455 17.61 -69.69 -17.99
N ALA A 456 17.45 -68.37 -17.91
CA ALA A 456 18.07 -67.42 -18.83
C ALA A 456 19.47 -67.02 -18.38
N VAL A 457 20.48 -67.28 -19.22
CA VAL A 457 21.86 -66.82 -19.05
C VAL A 457 22.20 -65.81 -20.14
N ALA A 458 22.36 -64.54 -19.79
CA ALA A 458 22.68 -63.48 -20.73
C ALA A 458 24.17 -63.13 -20.74
N LEU A 459 24.74 -63.06 -21.93
CA LEU A 459 26.07 -62.54 -22.18
C LEU A 459 25.96 -61.06 -22.58
N ALA A 460 26.57 -60.16 -21.80
CA ALA A 460 26.65 -58.75 -22.13
C ALA A 460 27.46 -58.56 -23.42
N GLY A 461 26.85 -58.00 -24.47
CA GLY A 461 27.49 -57.81 -25.76
C GLY A 461 26.52 -57.85 -26.94
N ASP A 462 27.02 -57.45 -28.11
CA ASP A 462 26.40 -57.72 -29.40
C ASP A 462 27.28 -58.71 -30.18
N PHE A 463 26.74 -59.92 -30.40
CA PHE A 463 27.44 -61.03 -31.04
C PHE A 463 26.87 -61.36 -32.42
N THR A 464 26.32 -60.35 -33.09
CA THR A 464 25.94 -60.44 -34.50
C THR A 464 27.17 -60.66 -35.39
N THR A 465 28.25 -59.91 -35.18
CA THR A 465 29.44 -59.97 -36.04
C THR A 465 30.69 -60.53 -35.34
N VAL A 466 30.73 -60.56 -34.02
CA VAL A 466 31.87 -61.01 -33.21
C VAL A 466 31.46 -62.07 -32.19
N ALA A 467 32.36 -62.98 -31.84
CA ALA A 467 32.13 -63.95 -30.77
C ALA A 467 32.38 -63.31 -29.38
N PRO A 468 31.79 -63.85 -28.29
CA PRO A 468 32.09 -63.38 -26.95
C PRO A 468 33.57 -63.62 -26.56
N PRO A 469 34.21 -62.73 -25.77
CA PRO A 469 35.57 -62.93 -25.29
C PRO A 469 35.74 -64.24 -24.49
N ALA A 470 36.96 -64.79 -24.51
CA ALA A 470 37.26 -66.07 -23.87
C ALA A 470 36.96 -66.08 -22.35
N GLU A 471 37.24 -64.98 -21.64
CA GLU A 471 36.93 -64.85 -20.20
C GLU A 471 35.42 -64.95 -19.93
N GLN A 472 34.62 -64.32 -20.77
CA GLN A 472 33.16 -64.36 -20.70
C GLN A 472 32.61 -65.75 -21.02
N LEU A 473 33.17 -66.45 -22.02
CA LEU A 473 32.81 -67.84 -22.34
C LEU A 473 33.23 -68.82 -21.24
N ASN A 474 34.41 -68.64 -20.63
CA ASN A 474 34.87 -69.48 -19.53
C ASN A 474 34.00 -69.30 -18.27
N ALA A 475 33.58 -68.07 -17.98
CA ALA A 475 32.64 -67.79 -16.90
C ALA A 475 31.25 -68.40 -17.18
N ALA A 476 30.76 -68.28 -18.41
CA ALA A 476 29.52 -68.91 -18.85
C ALA A 476 29.61 -70.44 -18.74
N ALA A 477 30.74 -71.04 -19.11
CA ALA A 477 30.96 -72.48 -19.03
C ALA A 477 30.91 -72.98 -17.58
N ARG A 478 31.60 -72.32 -16.65
CA ARG A 478 31.54 -72.66 -15.21
C ARG A 478 30.14 -72.52 -14.64
N LEU A 479 29.44 -71.43 -14.98
CA LEU A 479 28.05 -71.21 -14.55
C LEU A 479 27.11 -72.27 -15.08
N ILE A 480 27.18 -72.56 -16.39
CA ILE A 480 26.31 -73.54 -17.03
C ILE A 480 26.62 -74.94 -16.51
N ALA A 481 27.89 -75.31 -16.33
CA ALA A 481 28.26 -76.59 -15.74
C ALA A 481 27.68 -76.77 -14.32
N TRP A 482 27.77 -75.72 -13.48
CA TRP A 482 27.11 -75.69 -12.18
C TRP A 482 25.58 -75.82 -12.29
N LEU A 483 24.94 -75.02 -13.14
CA LEU A 483 23.48 -75.06 -13.34
C LEU A 483 22.98 -76.41 -13.85
N LEU A 484 23.69 -77.05 -14.77
CA LEU A 484 23.38 -78.40 -15.26
C LEU A 484 23.44 -79.42 -14.12
N SER A 485 24.44 -79.31 -13.23
CA SER A 485 24.52 -80.16 -12.04
C SER A 485 23.39 -79.86 -11.04
N THR A 486 23.07 -78.59 -10.81
CA THR A 486 22.03 -78.15 -9.87
C THR A 486 20.63 -78.56 -10.33
N CYS A 487 20.36 -78.48 -11.64
CA CYS A 487 19.05 -78.81 -12.21
C CYS A 487 18.97 -80.26 -12.73
N GLN A 488 20.02 -81.07 -12.57
CA GLN A 488 20.12 -82.44 -13.06
C GLN A 488 19.88 -82.57 -14.59
N LEU A 489 20.49 -81.68 -15.36
CA LEU A 489 20.33 -81.61 -16.82
C LEU A 489 21.59 -82.09 -17.56
N GLY A 490 21.41 -82.68 -18.73
CA GLY A 490 22.50 -82.97 -19.65
C GLY A 490 22.89 -81.76 -20.50
N VAL A 491 24.03 -81.85 -21.20
CA VAL A 491 24.60 -80.74 -21.97
C VAL A 491 23.72 -80.34 -23.18
N GLU A 492 22.88 -81.27 -23.65
CA GLU A 492 21.85 -81.06 -24.67
C GLU A 492 20.76 -80.07 -24.26
N ALA A 493 20.60 -79.81 -22.95
CA ALA A 493 19.65 -78.85 -22.41
C ALA A 493 20.09 -77.37 -22.60
N VAL A 494 21.30 -77.13 -23.10
CA VAL A 494 21.85 -75.79 -23.35
C VAL A 494 21.56 -75.36 -24.78
N ILE A 495 20.69 -74.36 -24.91
CA ILE A 495 20.22 -73.85 -26.20
C ILE A 495 20.34 -72.33 -26.26
N GLY A 496 20.47 -71.74 -27.44
CA GLY A 496 20.39 -70.29 -27.62
C GLY A 496 18.96 -69.83 -27.89
N ARG A 497 18.60 -68.60 -27.52
CA ARG A 497 17.24 -68.06 -27.74
C ARG A 497 16.73 -68.25 -29.18
N ARG A 498 17.58 -68.09 -30.19
CA ARG A 498 17.20 -68.25 -31.62
C ARG A 498 16.85 -69.68 -32.03
N GLU A 499 17.20 -70.67 -31.22
CA GLU A 499 16.81 -72.07 -31.44
C GLU A 499 15.36 -72.34 -31.03
N VAL A 500 14.77 -71.46 -30.20
CA VAL A 500 13.36 -71.52 -29.82
C VAL A 500 12.55 -70.41 -30.51
N ASP A 501 13.06 -69.18 -30.56
CA ASP A 501 12.43 -68.04 -31.22
C ASP A 501 13.09 -67.78 -32.58
N LYS A 502 12.52 -68.33 -33.68
CA LYS A 502 13.12 -68.21 -35.03
C LYS A 502 13.31 -66.76 -35.50
N SER A 503 12.54 -65.81 -34.97
CA SER A 503 12.65 -64.37 -35.24
C SER A 503 13.69 -63.65 -34.36
N ALA A 504 14.20 -64.28 -33.30
CA ALA A 504 15.11 -63.63 -32.36
C ALA A 504 16.57 -63.67 -32.85
N PRO A 505 17.28 -62.54 -32.91
CA PRO A 505 18.70 -62.52 -33.28
C PRO A 505 19.65 -63.01 -32.17
N SER A 506 19.13 -63.32 -30.97
CA SER A 506 19.90 -63.69 -29.77
C SER A 506 20.23 -65.20 -29.71
N PRO A 507 21.42 -65.64 -29.23
CA PRO A 507 22.50 -64.85 -28.64
C PRO A 507 23.49 -64.27 -29.66
N GLY A 508 23.08 -64.04 -30.91
CA GLY A 508 23.89 -63.47 -31.98
C GLY A 508 23.92 -64.35 -33.22
N ALA A 509 24.30 -63.76 -34.36
CA ALA A 509 24.47 -64.51 -35.60
C ALA A 509 25.62 -65.54 -35.47
N GLN A 510 26.64 -65.24 -34.66
CA GLN A 510 27.81 -66.09 -34.42
C GLN A 510 27.53 -67.37 -33.60
N TRP A 511 26.30 -67.58 -33.11
CA TRP A 511 25.93 -68.70 -32.22
C TRP A 511 26.05 -70.09 -32.90
N LEU A 512 25.42 -70.27 -34.05
CA LEU A 512 25.39 -71.53 -34.83
C LEU A 512 26.22 -71.46 -36.11
N SER A 513 26.51 -70.26 -36.60
CA SER A 513 27.25 -70.00 -37.86
C SER A 513 28.35 -68.97 -37.62
N GLY A 514 29.28 -68.80 -38.56
CA GLY A 514 30.47 -67.97 -38.34
C GLY A 514 31.41 -68.62 -37.31
N ALA A 515 31.67 -67.94 -36.19
CA ALA A 515 32.48 -68.47 -35.09
C ALA A 515 31.86 -69.68 -34.37
N ALA A 516 30.56 -69.94 -34.58
CA ALA A 516 29.81 -71.07 -34.02
C ALA A 516 30.09 -71.31 -32.52
N PHE A 517 30.06 -70.24 -31.73
CA PHE A 517 30.56 -70.26 -30.35
C PHE A 517 29.76 -71.15 -29.40
N LYS A 518 28.59 -71.68 -29.82
CA LYS A 518 27.91 -72.78 -29.12
C LYS A 518 28.83 -73.98 -28.92
N HIS A 519 29.57 -74.40 -29.95
CA HIS A 519 30.47 -75.56 -29.84
C HIS A 519 31.60 -75.30 -28.85
N THR A 520 32.22 -74.11 -28.91
CA THR A 520 33.26 -73.68 -27.97
C THR A 520 32.74 -73.65 -26.54
N LEU A 521 31.53 -73.12 -26.33
CA LEU A 521 30.89 -73.06 -25.00
C LEU A 521 30.59 -74.47 -24.47
N LEU A 522 30.01 -75.37 -25.27
CA LEU A 522 29.69 -76.73 -24.84
C LEU A 522 30.96 -77.57 -24.59
N ALA A 523 32.02 -77.39 -25.37
CA ALA A 523 33.32 -78.02 -25.13
C ALA A 523 33.94 -77.53 -23.81
N ALA A 524 33.87 -76.22 -23.53
CA ALA A 524 34.32 -75.67 -22.26
C ALA A 524 33.48 -76.17 -21.06
N VAL A 525 32.15 -76.28 -21.22
CA VAL A 525 31.26 -76.87 -20.21
C VAL A 525 31.65 -78.34 -19.94
N ALA A 526 31.91 -79.13 -20.98
CA ALA A 526 32.34 -80.52 -20.84
C ALA A 526 33.71 -80.63 -20.14
N ALA A 527 34.64 -79.73 -20.45
CA ALA A 527 35.95 -79.67 -19.78
C ALA A 527 35.84 -79.29 -18.30
N GLU A 528 34.95 -78.37 -17.92
CA GLU A 528 34.67 -78.08 -16.51
C GLU A 528 34.09 -79.31 -15.79
N ARG A 529 33.19 -80.06 -16.45
CA ARG A 529 32.61 -81.31 -15.91
C ARG A 529 33.62 -82.44 -15.71
N ALA A 530 34.77 -82.43 -16.40
CA ALA A 530 35.80 -83.47 -16.35
C ALA A 530 36.88 -83.26 -15.25
N LYS A 531 36.89 -82.12 -14.56
CA LYS A 531 37.94 -81.75 -13.57
C LYS A 531 37.79 -82.40 -12.17
N ALA A 532 37.13 -83.54 -12.03
CA ALA A 532 36.94 -84.22 -10.74
C ALA A 532 37.96 -85.37 -10.50
N PRO A 533 38.81 -85.33 -9.46
CA PRO A 533 39.75 -86.42 -9.09
C PRO A 533 39.25 -87.36 -7.97
N PRO A 534 39.95 -88.50 -7.69
CA PRO A 534 39.48 -89.60 -6.83
C PRO A 534 39.87 -89.51 -5.33
N ASP A 535 39.22 -90.40 -4.58
CA ASP A 535 38.82 -90.42 -3.16
C ASP A 535 39.86 -91.01 -2.16
N ASP A 536 39.96 -90.46 -0.93
CA ASP A 536 40.65 -91.07 0.23
C ASP A 536 40.15 -90.62 1.65
N GLY A 537 39.26 -91.42 2.24
CA GLY A 537 39.34 -92.03 3.60
C GLY A 537 39.44 -91.23 4.93
N GLY A 538 38.42 -91.43 5.81
CA GLY A 538 38.49 -91.48 7.30
C GLY A 538 38.19 -90.17 8.07
N ALA A 539 37.57 -90.09 9.27
CA ALA A 539 37.14 -91.03 10.32
C ALA A 539 36.02 -90.38 11.22
N ASP A 540 35.55 -91.12 12.23
CA ASP A 540 34.32 -91.00 13.05
C ASP A 540 34.24 -89.85 14.10
N ASP A 541 33.17 -89.03 14.10
CA ASP A 541 32.95 -87.82 14.95
C ASP A 541 31.50 -87.67 15.49
N SER A 542 30.87 -88.74 15.95
CA SER A 542 29.45 -88.79 16.36
C SER A 542 29.00 -87.81 17.48
N ALA A 543 29.87 -87.45 18.44
CA ALA A 543 29.50 -86.60 19.58
C ALA A 543 29.45 -85.09 19.26
N LEU A 544 30.37 -84.61 18.42
CA LEU A 544 30.45 -83.20 18.00
C LEU A 544 29.25 -82.82 17.11
N VAL A 545 28.78 -83.78 16.31
CA VAL A 545 27.57 -83.67 15.48
C VAL A 545 26.31 -83.40 16.30
N ALA A 546 26.14 -84.03 17.47
CA ALA A 546 24.98 -83.83 18.33
C ALA A 546 24.94 -82.42 18.95
N GLN A 547 26.11 -81.90 19.37
CA GLN A 547 26.24 -80.55 19.93
C GLN A 547 25.95 -79.47 18.87
N LEU A 548 26.51 -79.60 17.68
CA LEU A 548 26.29 -78.66 16.57
C LEU A 548 24.82 -78.67 16.12
N ARG A 549 24.14 -79.82 16.13
CA ARG A 549 22.69 -79.92 15.89
C ARG A 549 21.86 -79.15 16.93
N GLY A 550 22.27 -79.17 18.20
CA GLY A 550 21.64 -78.37 19.25
C GLY A 550 21.77 -76.86 19.01
N GLN A 551 22.96 -76.41 18.57
CA GLN A 551 23.21 -75.00 18.23
C GLN A 551 22.43 -74.56 16.99
N ILE A 552 22.33 -75.40 15.96
CA ILE A 552 21.50 -75.14 14.77
C ILE A 552 20.04 -74.98 15.17
N SER A 553 19.51 -75.84 16.04
CA SER A 553 18.13 -75.74 16.53
C SER A 553 17.87 -74.42 17.25
N GLY A 554 18.78 -74.01 18.16
CA GLY A 554 18.68 -72.74 18.88
C GLY A 554 18.72 -71.52 17.94
N LEU A 555 19.67 -71.47 17.00
CA LEU A 555 19.76 -70.39 16.01
C LEU A 555 18.57 -70.37 15.03
N THR A 556 18.01 -71.54 14.72
CA THR A 556 16.80 -71.68 13.89
C THR A 556 15.61 -71.03 14.60
N GLN A 557 15.44 -71.30 15.90
CA GLN A 557 14.41 -70.65 16.71
C GLN A 557 14.62 -69.13 16.76
N GLU A 558 15.83 -68.65 17.04
CA GLU A 558 16.14 -67.21 17.05
C GLU A 558 15.87 -66.53 15.70
N ARG A 559 16.20 -67.19 14.58
CA ARG A 559 15.89 -66.70 13.24
C ARG A 559 14.37 -66.60 13.02
N ASP A 560 13.61 -67.58 13.46
CA ASP A 560 12.15 -67.62 13.26
C ASP A 560 11.43 -66.58 14.12
N ASP A 561 11.94 -66.34 15.33
CA ASP A 561 11.49 -65.23 16.19
C ASP A 561 11.80 -63.87 15.54
N LEU A 562 13.01 -63.68 15.00
CA LEU A 562 13.40 -62.46 14.27
C LEU A 562 12.57 -62.27 12.99
N LYS A 563 12.26 -63.34 12.26
CA LYS A 563 11.37 -63.29 11.09
C LYS A 563 9.94 -62.88 11.49
N SER A 564 9.45 -63.40 12.61
CA SER A 564 8.15 -63.02 13.16
C SER A 564 8.13 -61.54 13.55
N ALA A 565 9.17 -61.04 14.21
CA ALA A 565 9.32 -59.63 14.55
C ALA A 565 9.42 -58.73 13.29
N LEU A 566 10.13 -59.19 12.25
CA LEU A 566 10.20 -58.48 10.97
C LEU A 566 8.83 -58.36 10.30
N VAL A 567 8.04 -59.44 10.28
CA VAL A 567 6.68 -59.43 9.73
C VAL A 567 5.79 -58.46 10.52
N GLN A 568 5.89 -58.45 11.85
CA GLN A 568 5.14 -57.51 12.68
C GLN A 568 5.54 -56.05 12.42
N ALA A 569 6.84 -55.74 12.34
CA ALA A 569 7.32 -54.40 12.03
C ALA A 569 6.90 -53.94 10.61
N GLN A 570 6.92 -54.85 9.63
CA GLN A 570 6.44 -54.58 8.28
C GLN A 570 4.93 -54.33 8.24
N ALA A 571 4.14 -55.07 9.01
CA ALA A 571 2.70 -54.84 9.13
C ALA A 571 2.39 -53.48 9.77
N GLU A 572 3.18 -53.07 10.76
CA GLU A 572 3.02 -51.77 11.42
C GLU A 572 3.40 -50.60 10.51
N VAL A 573 4.50 -50.69 9.74
CA VAL A 573 4.85 -49.70 8.72
C VAL A 573 3.78 -49.64 7.62
N ALA A 574 3.23 -50.79 7.20
CA ALA A 574 2.13 -50.83 6.24
C ALA A 574 0.87 -50.15 6.81
N ARG A 575 0.56 -50.35 8.10
CA ARG A 575 -0.52 -49.63 8.81
C ARG A 575 -0.28 -48.13 8.82
N LEU A 576 0.89 -47.67 9.27
CA LEU A 576 1.25 -46.24 9.33
C LEU A 576 1.21 -45.58 7.94
N ARG A 577 1.62 -46.29 6.88
CA ARG A 577 1.53 -45.81 5.50
C ARG A 577 0.10 -45.83 4.95
N SER A 578 -0.71 -46.83 5.29
CA SER A 578 -2.13 -46.91 4.90
C SER A 578 -3.00 -45.88 5.64
N ALA A 579 -2.58 -45.47 6.84
CA ALA A 579 -3.07 -44.28 7.54
C ALA A 579 -2.61 -42.97 6.87
N GLY A 580 -2.02 -43.01 5.67
CA GLY A 580 -1.62 -41.86 4.87
C GLY A 580 -2.73 -40.84 4.62
N GLY A 581 -4.00 -41.23 4.78
CA GLY A 581 -5.13 -40.29 4.83
C GLY A 581 -5.04 -39.31 6.01
N GLN A 582 -4.60 -39.74 7.19
CA GLN A 582 -4.41 -38.87 8.36
C GLN A 582 -3.23 -37.93 8.20
N VAL A 583 -2.13 -38.38 7.59
CA VAL A 583 -0.95 -37.52 7.34
C VAL A 583 -1.25 -36.48 6.27
N ALA A 584 -1.95 -36.87 5.19
CA ALA A 584 -2.40 -35.95 4.15
C ALA A 584 -3.41 -34.93 4.69
N ASP A 585 -4.37 -35.37 5.51
CA ASP A 585 -5.35 -34.50 6.20
C ASP A 585 -4.66 -33.55 7.19
N LEU A 586 -3.72 -34.03 8.00
CA LEU A 586 -2.93 -33.16 8.90
C LEU A 586 -2.10 -32.15 8.11
N GLN A 587 -1.52 -32.53 6.97
CA GLN A 587 -0.78 -31.61 6.10
C GLN A 587 -1.70 -30.56 5.49
N ALA A 588 -2.90 -30.93 5.05
CA ALA A 588 -3.91 -29.98 4.59
C ALA A 588 -4.33 -29.02 5.71
N GLN A 589 -4.55 -29.52 6.93
CA GLN A 589 -4.85 -28.69 8.11
C GLN A 589 -3.72 -27.71 8.44
N VAL A 590 -2.46 -28.15 8.38
CA VAL A 590 -1.29 -27.28 8.59
C VAL A 590 -1.21 -26.18 7.53
N THR A 591 -1.44 -26.50 6.26
CA THR A 591 -1.47 -25.50 5.18
C THR A 591 -2.60 -24.49 5.40
N ASN A 592 -3.82 -24.97 5.67
CA ASN A 592 -4.97 -24.09 5.93
C ASN A 592 -4.76 -23.19 7.15
N LEU A 593 -4.17 -23.71 8.23
CA LEU A 593 -3.86 -22.91 9.42
C LEU A 593 -2.76 -21.87 9.14
N ARG A 594 -1.73 -22.20 8.36
CA ARG A 594 -0.71 -21.22 7.93
C ARG A 594 -1.31 -20.09 7.11
N ASP A 595 -2.16 -20.43 6.14
CA ASP A 595 -2.83 -19.45 5.30
C ASP A 595 -3.77 -18.56 6.14
N ALA A 596 -4.47 -19.14 7.12
CA ALA A 596 -5.33 -18.41 8.04
C ALA A 596 -4.53 -17.46 8.96
N VAL A 597 -3.37 -17.89 9.48
CA VAL A 597 -2.48 -17.05 10.29
C VAL A 597 -1.94 -15.88 9.47
N ALA A 598 -1.47 -16.13 8.24
CA ALA A 598 -0.98 -15.09 7.34
C ALA A 598 -2.07 -14.06 6.98
N ALA A 599 -3.29 -14.52 6.68
CA ALA A 599 -4.43 -13.64 6.44
C ALA A 599 -4.82 -12.81 7.69
N GLY A 600 -4.72 -13.42 8.88
CA GLY A 600 -4.91 -12.76 10.17
C GLY A 600 -3.90 -11.63 10.41
N GLU A 601 -2.61 -11.87 10.13
CA GLU A 601 -1.54 -10.87 10.27
C GLU A 601 -1.76 -9.66 9.34
N VAL A 602 -2.19 -9.89 8.11
CA VAL A 602 -2.54 -8.81 7.17
C VAL A 602 -3.71 -7.98 7.72
N THR A 603 -4.74 -8.62 8.25
CA THR A 603 -5.91 -7.95 8.84
C THR A 603 -5.50 -7.12 10.07
N VAL A 604 -4.65 -7.66 10.94
CA VAL A 604 -4.08 -6.95 12.11
C VAL A 604 -3.29 -5.71 11.67
N ALA A 605 -2.46 -5.82 10.62
CA ALA A 605 -1.71 -4.69 10.08
C ALA A 605 -2.63 -3.59 9.51
N GLN A 606 -3.68 -3.98 8.79
CA GLN A 606 -4.69 -3.05 8.25
C GLN A 606 -5.45 -2.32 9.37
N LEU A 607 -5.90 -3.04 10.40
CA LEU A 607 -6.59 -2.46 11.56
C LEU A 607 -5.68 -1.47 12.31
N ARG A 608 -4.41 -1.81 12.52
CA ARG A 608 -3.42 -0.90 13.14
C ARG A 608 -3.21 0.37 12.33
N SER A 609 -3.09 0.25 11.00
CA SER A 609 -2.96 1.40 10.09
C SER A 609 -4.20 2.30 10.13
N ARG A 610 -5.40 1.70 10.11
CA ARG A 610 -6.67 2.43 10.20
C ARG A 610 -6.82 3.17 11.52
N ILE A 611 -6.46 2.53 12.64
CA ILE A 611 -6.46 3.16 13.97
C ILE A 611 -5.48 4.34 14.00
N ALA A 612 -4.27 4.20 13.45
CA ALA A 612 -3.29 5.29 13.40
C ALA A 612 -3.78 6.48 12.57
N ALA A 613 -4.44 6.23 11.43
CA ALA A 613 -5.03 7.28 10.60
C ALA A 613 -6.17 8.01 11.31
N LEU A 614 -7.06 7.28 12.00
CA LEU A 614 -8.15 7.88 12.78
C LEU A 614 -7.62 8.69 13.97
N GLU A 615 -6.59 8.20 14.66
CA GLU A 615 -5.94 8.93 15.75
C GLU A 615 -5.28 10.23 15.28
N ALA A 616 -4.66 10.22 14.10
CA ALA A 616 -4.10 11.42 13.48
C ALA A 616 -5.19 12.44 13.11
N GLU A 617 -6.33 11.96 12.59
CA GLU A 617 -7.47 12.81 12.25
C GLU A 617 -8.15 13.40 13.50
N ILE A 618 -8.34 12.61 14.56
CA ILE A 618 -8.83 13.11 15.86
C ILE A 618 -7.89 14.17 16.43
N ALA A 619 -6.57 13.95 16.35
CA ALA A 619 -5.58 14.93 16.81
C ALA A 619 -5.65 16.24 16.01
N ARG A 620 -5.82 16.16 14.68
CA ARG A 620 -6.01 17.31 13.80
C ARG A 620 -7.28 18.10 14.13
N LEU A 621 -8.40 17.41 14.31
CA LEU A 621 -9.70 18.01 14.67
C LEU A 621 -9.63 18.73 16.02
N ARG A 622 -8.93 18.14 17.01
CA ARG A 622 -8.74 18.74 18.33
C ARG A 622 -7.80 19.96 18.32
N ALA A 623 -6.87 20.03 17.38
CA ALA A 623 -5.95 21.16 17.21
C ALA A 623 -6.60 22.37 16.52
N GLY A 624 -7.90 22.33 16.19
CA GLY A 624 -8.59 23.42 15.50
C GLY A 624 -8.06 23.67 14.08
N GLN A 625 -7.26 22.76 13.54
CA GLN A 625 -6.71 22.89 12.21
C GLN A 625 -7.82 22.64 11.18
N PRO A 626 -7.94 23.46 10.11
CA PRO A 626 -8.85 23.17 9.01
C PRO A 626 -8.52 21.79 8.43
N ALA A 627 -9.51 21.15 7.79
CA ALA A 627 -9.32 19.86 7.10
C ALA A 627 -7.99 19.91 6.33
N GLY A 628 -7.04 19.05 6.71
CA GLY A 628 -5.83 18.89 5.92
C GLY A 628 -6.28 18.61 4.49
N VAL A 629 -5.67 19.28 3.50
CA VAL A 629 -6.03 19.08 2.11
C VAL A 629 -5.91 17.59 1.85
N PRO A 630 -7.01 16.89 1.50
CA PRO A 630 -6.96 15.46 1.34
C PRO A 630 -5.97 15.13 0.23
N GLN A 631 -5.12 14.11 0.46
CA GLN A 631 -4.24 13.62 -0.58
C GLN A 631 -5.09 13.26 -1.80
N PRO A 632 -4.81 13.83 -2.99
CA PRO A 632 -5.57 13.47 -4.18
C PRO A 632 -5.31 12.01 -4.56
N THR A 633 -6.21 11.42 -5.34
CA THR A 633 -5.95 10.12 -5.95
C THR A 633 -4.76 10.24 -6.91
N ILE A 634 -3.74 9.42 -6.69
CA ILE A 634 -2.47 9.47 -7.43
C ILE A 634 -2.19 8.08 -8.01
N VAL A 635 -1.91 8.02 -9.31
CA VAL A 635 -1.44 6.81 -9.99
C VAL A 635 0.08 6.73 -9.85
N ASP A 636 0.57 5.72 -9.16
CA ASP A 636 2.01 5.49 -9.00
C ASP A 636 2.65 4.94 -10.29
N MET A 637 3.54 5.73 -10.87
CA MET A 637 4.35 5.41 -12.06
C MET A 637 5.85 5.34 -11.76
N ILE A 638 6.25 5.39 -10.50
CA ILE A 638 7.65 5.27 -10.09
C ILE A 638 8.17 3.89 -10.51
N GLY A 639 9.30 3.89 -11.23
CA GLY A 639 9.92 2.68 -11.75
C GLY A 639 9.19 2.01 -12.92
N LYS A 640 8.03 2.55 -13.37
CA LYS A 640 7.25 1.99 -14.49
C LYS A 640 7.49 2.72 -15.82
N LEU A 641 8.10 3.90 -15.78
CA LEU A 641 8.39 4.74 -16.94
C LEU A 641 9.78 4.45 -17.52
N ALA A 642 9.98 4.82 -18.79
CA ALA A 642 11.26 4.64 -19.48
C ALA A 642 12.43 5.26 -18.69
N THR A 643 13.58 4.60 -18.73
CA THR A 643 14.86 5.07 -18.20
C THR A 643 15.95 4.90 -19.24
N HIS A 644 16.99 5.73 -19.18
CA HIS A 644 18.07 5.66 -20.15
C HIS A 644 18.99 4.46 -19.86
N PRO A 645 19.37 3.65 -20.86
CA PRO A 645 20.15 2.43 -20.62
C PRO A 645 21.58 2.67 -20.14
N THR A 646 22.14 3.86 -20.39
CA THR A 646 23.57 4.15 -20.13
C THR A 646 23.84 5.43 -19.32
N LEU A 647 22.83 6.26 -19.06
CA LEU A 647 23.04 7.47 -18.24
C LEU A 647 22.88 7.12 -16.77
N PRO A 648 23.67 7.73 -15.86
CA PRO A 648 23.53 7.49 -14.43
C PRO A 648 22.14 7.93 -13.95
N PRO A 649 21.51 7.20 -13.01
CA PRO A 649 20.21 7.57 -12.46
C PRO A 649 20.28 8.93 -11.77
N TYR A 650 19.12 9.56 -11.58
CA TYR A 650 19.03 10.78 -10.80
C TYR A 650 19.51 10.56 -9.35
N THR A 651 20.08 11.60 -8.75
CA THR A 651 20.58 11.57 -7.38
C THR A 651 19.50 12.01 -6.39
N THR A 652 19.57 11.53 -5.15
CA THR A 652 18.78 12.08 -4.05
C THR A 652 19.18 13.53 -3.78
N ARG A 653 18.19 14.38 -3.47
CA ARG A 653 18.40 15.78 -3.12
C ARG A 653 19.04 15.91 -1.74
N THR A 654 19.87 16.93 -1.58
CA THR A 654 20.61 17.20 -0.34
C THR A 654 19.94 18.28 0.52
N ARG A 655 18.85 18.88 0.05
CA ARG A 655 18.15 19.99 0.70
C ARG A 655 16.66 19.65 0.90
N PRO A 656 16.02 20.20 1.95
CA PRO A 656 14.59 20.06 2.13
C PRO A 656 13.81 20.67 0.96
N ILE A 657 12.61 20.16 0.72
CA ILE A 657 11.71 20.67 -0.31
C ILE A 657 11.11 21.98 0.20
N THR A 658 11.44 23.09 -0.44
CA THR A 658 10.93 24.41 -0.07
C THR A 658 10.14 25.06 -1.20
N MET A 659 10.17 24.51 -2.41
CA MET A 659 9.55 25.09 -3.59
C MET A 659 8.79 24.07 -4.44
N ILE A 660 7.66 24.48 -5.03
CA ILE A 660 6.89 23.70 -6.00
C ILE A 660 6.92 24.44 -7.34
N ALA A 661 7.43 23.80 -8.38
CA ALA A 661 7.47 24.36 -9.73
C ALA A 661 6.33 23.81 -10.59
N VAL A 662 5.53 24.73 -11.16
CA VAL A 662 4.46 24.43 -12.10
C VAL A 662 5.02 24.46 -13.53
N HIS A 663 4.79 23.37 -14.26
CA HIS A 663 5.24 23.18 -15.63
C HIS A 663 4.08 22.89 -16.58
N HIS A 664 4.33 23.09 -17.87
CA HIS A 664 3.59 22.39 -18.93
C HIS A 664 4.53 21.43 -19.66
N THR A 665 3.98 20.48 -20.38
CA THR A 665 4.79 19.57 -21.21
C THR A 665 5.14 20.15 -22.58
N ASP A 666 4.46 21.24 -22.98
CA ASP A 666 4.53 21.85 -24.31
C ASP A 666 4.11 20.90 -25.46
N THR A 667 3.26 19.92 -25.14
CA THR A 667 2.77 18.88 -26.07
C THR A 667 1.28 19.06 -26.39
N PRO A 668 0.76 18.39 -27.45
CA PRO A 668 -0.68 18.19 -27.60
C PRO A 668 -1.32 17.53 -26.37
N LEU A 669 -2.59 17.84 -26.13
CA LEU A 669 -3.36 17.23 -25.02
C LEU A 669 -3.50 15.71 -25.16
N THR A 670 -3.40 15.16 -26.36
CA THR A 670 -3.49 13.71 -26.61
C THR A 670 -2.27 12.90 -26.17
N HIS A 671 -1.22 13.54 -25.65
CA HIS A 671 -0.01 12.82 -25.20
C HIS A 671 -0.22 12.15 -23.84
N THR A 672 0.41 10.99 -23.67
CA THR A 672 0.39 10.24 -22.40
C THR A 672 1.64 10.47 -21.57
N VAL A 673 1.60 10.08 -20.30
CA VAL A 673 2.74 10.12 -19.37
C VAL A 673 3.95 9.33 -19.90
N GLU A 674 3.71 8.19 -20.55
CA GLU A 674 4.74 7.35 -21.17
C GLU A 674 5.41 8.05 -22.34
N THR A 675 4.63 8.73 -23.18
CA THR A 675 5.15 9.48 -24.34
C THR A 675 6.06 10.62 -23.89
N ILE A 676 5.68 11.32 -22.82
CA ILE A 676 6.48 12.39 -22.21
C ILE A 676 7.77 11.82 -21.61
N ALA A 677 7.68 10.72 -20.85
CA ALA A 677 8.85 10.06 -20.28
C ALA A 677 9.81 9.58 -21.38
N HIS A 678 9.29 8.96 -22.43
CA HIS A 678 10.07 8.50 -23.58
C HIS A 678 10.81 9.66 -24.26
N TYR A 679 10.14 10.80 -24.48
CA TYR A 679 10.79 11.99 -25.05
C TYR A 679 11.86 12.58 -24.12
N HIS A 680 11.65 12.61 -22.80
CA HIS A 680 12.70 13.04 -21.86
C HIS A 680 13.92 12.13 -21.92
N VAL A 681 13.72 10.82 -21.94
CA VAL A 681 14.81 9.83 -21.95
C VAL A 681 15.57 9.85 -23.26
N PHE A 682 14.89 9.74 -24.41
CA PHE A 682 15.54 9.49 -25.70
C PHE A 682 15.58 10.69 -26.64
N GLY A 683 14.77 11.73 -26.38
CA GLY A 683 14.70 12.88 -27.28
C GLY A 683 16.02 13.65 -27.33
N GLU A 684 16.43 14.06 -28.53
CA GLU A 684 17.54 14.98 -28.73
C GLU A 684 17.07 16.10 -29.66
N ARG A 685 17.32 17.36 -29.28
CA ARG A 685 17.05 18.51 -30.15
C ARG A 685 18.36 19.25 -30.40
N LYS A 686 18.59 19.61 -31.66
CA LYS A 686 19.74 20.42 -32.09
C LYS A 686 19.28 21.71 -32.77
N LYS A 687 20.07 22.77 -32.64
CA LYS A 687 19.97 24.00 -33.43
C LYS A 687 21.30 24.18 -34.15
N GLY A 688 21.37 23.77 -35.42
CA GLY A 688 22.66 23.54 -36.10
C GLY A 688 23.41 22.37 -35.45
N ASP A 689 24.72 22.52 -35.22
CA ASP A 689 25.54 21.49 -34.54
C ASP A 689 25.38 21.51 -33.00
N GLN A 690 24.72 22.53 -32.45
CA GLN A 690 24.54 22.67 -31.01
C GLN A 690 23.37 21.82 -30.51
N VAL A 691 23.62 20.89 -29.58
CA VAL A 691 22.57 20.19 -28.84
C VAL A 691 21.91 21.17 -27.86
N ILE A 692 20.61 21.41 -28.05
CA ILE A 692 19.79 22.30 -27.21
C ILE A 692 18.89 21.52 -26.22
N LYS A 693 18.68 20.22 -26.46
CA LYS A 693 18.11 19.26 -25.49
C LYS A 693 18.82 17.93 -25.65
N ALA A 694 19.45 17.45 -24.59
CA ALA A 694 20.10 16.14 -24.54
C ALA A 694 19.16 15.07 -23.95
N PRO A 695 19.43 13.77 -24.18
CA PRO A 695 18.83 12.65 -23.45
C PRO A 695 18.97 12.80 -21.93
N TRP A 696 17.96 12.37 -21.17
CA TRP A 696 17.96 12.41 -19.68
C TRP A 696 17.92 11.00 -19.08
N PRO A 697 18.39 10.80 -17.84
CA PRO A 697 18.32 9.50 -17.16
C PRO A 697 16.91 8.91 -17.02
N GLY A 698 15.89 9.78 -16.90
CA GLY A 698 14.49 9.42 -16.71
C GLY A 698 13.58 10.63 -16.91
N VAL A 699 12.28 10.45 -16.69
CA VAL A 699 11.31 11.56 -16.71
C VAL A 699 11.72 12.67 -15.72
N GLY A 700 11.69 13.92 -16.17
CA GLY A 700 12.17 15.05 -15.36
C GLY A 700 11.21 15.54 -14.28
N TYR A 701 9.91 15.24 -14.38
CA TYR A 701 8.89 15.75 -13.48
C TYR A 701 8.55 14.76 -12.36
N HIS A 702 8.25 15.25 -11.16
CA HIS A 702 7.78 14.43 -10.04
C HIS A 702 6.33 14.03 -10.22
N TYR A 703 5.50 14.97 -10.65
CA TYR A 703 4.08 14.74 -10.92
C TYR A 703 3.71 15.22 -12.32
N ILE A 704 2.86 14.45 -13.01
CA ILE A 704 2.28 14.83 -14.30
C ILE A 704 0.75 14.75 -14.20
N VAL A 705 0.04 15.80 -14.63
CA VAL A 705 -1.44 15.87 -14.62
C VAL A 705 -1.96 15.81 -16.05
N ALA A 706 -2.69 14.73 -16.37
CA ALA A 706 -3.29 14.52 -17.70
C ALA A 706 -4.53 15.41 -17.93
N PRO A 707 -4.97 15.61 -19.19
CA PRO A 707 -6.08 16.52 -19.52
C PRO A 707 -7.40 16.20 -18.84
N ASP A 708 -7.61 14.95 -18.45
CA ASP A 708 -8.77 14.44 -17.71
C ASP A 708 -8.66 14.63 -16.18
N GLY A 709 -7.54 15.17 -15.70
CA GLY A 709 -7.28 15.41 -14.28
C GLY A 709 -6.59 14.24 -13.56
N VAL A 710 -6.21 13.15 -14.23
CA VAL A 710 -5.45 12.07 -13.58
C VAL A 710 -4.05 12.56 -13.21
N ILE A 711 -3.65 12.32 -11.95
CA ILE A 711 -2.33 12.67 -11.42
C ILE A 711 -1.45 11.41 -11.44
N TYR A 712 -0.30 11.50 -12.11
CA TYR A 712 0.72 10.46 -12.13
C TYR A 712 1.93 10.85 -11.29
N HIS A 713 2.33 10.00 -10.34
CA HIS A 713 3.58 10.15 -9.58
C HIS A 713 4.71 9.45 -10.32
N CYS A 714 5.62 10.25 -10.87
CA CYS A 714 6.58 9.82 -11.88
C CYS A 714 8.01 9.66 -11.34
N GLN A 715 8.34 10.37 -10.26
CA GLN A 715 9.64 10.28 -9.56
C GLN A 715 9.43 10.44 -8.06
N PRO A 716 10.22 9.75 -7.20
CA PRO A 716 10.19 9.98 -5.76
C PRO A 716 10.46 11.45 -5.41
N ASP A 717 9.76 11.96 -4.40
CA ASP A 717 9.80 13.39 -4.05
C ASP A 717 11.16 13.85 -3.54
N ASP A 718 12.03 12.94 -3.11
CA ASP A 718 13.39 13.22 -2.66
C ASP A 718 14.43 13.18 -3.81
N ILE A 719 14.04 12.85 -5.04
CA ILE A 719 14.96 12.81 -6.18
C ILE A 719 15.18 14.20 -6.78
N ARG A 720 16.44 14.56 -7.04
CA ARG A 720 16.86 15.75 -7.81
C ARG A 720 16.87 15.40 -9.31
N SER A 721 15.78 15.72 -10.01
CA SER A 721 15.63 15.50 -11.45
C SER A 721 16.14 16.69 -12.29
N ASN A 722 15.83 16.72 -13.59
CA ASN A 722 16.23 17.76 -14.56
C ASN A 722 15.08 18.74 -14.91
N GLN A 723 14.19 19.02 -13.96
CA GLN A 723 12.93 19.75 -14.17
C GLN A 723 13.11 21.23 -14.52
N VAL A 724 13.86 21.99 -13.71
CA VAL A 724 13.96 23.45 -13.84
C VAL A 724 15.35 23.91 -14.26
N GLY A 725 16.38 23.12 -13.95
CA GLY A 725 17.79 23.38 -14.23
C GLY A 725 18.54 23.98 -13.04
N GLY A 726 19.88 23.88 -13.04
CA GLY A 726 20.74 24.50 -12.04
C GLY A 726 20.53 24.02 -10.59
N GLU A 727 20.83 24.89 -9.64
CA GLU A 727 20.66 24.60 -8.21
C GLU A 727 19.19 24.51 -7.74
N PRO A 728 18.20 25.21 -8.34
CA PRO A 728 16.79 25.05 -7.98
C PRO A 728 16.26 23.61 -8.02
N ASN A 729 16.82 22.72 -8.83
CA ASN A 729 16.45 21.28 -8.81
C ASN A 729 16.68 20.61 -7.44
N SER A 730 17.57 21.15 -6.60
CA SER A 730 17.99 20.57 -5.31
C SER A 730 16.95 20.76 -4.19
N TYR A 731 15.96 21.65 -4.35
CA TYR A 731 14.95 21.96 -3.33
C TYR A 731 13.51 22.09 -3.88
N THR A 732 13.29 21.63 -5.11
CA THR A 732 12.02 21.81 -5.84
C THR A 732 11.34 20.48 -6.18
N VAL A 733 10.02 20.41 -6.03
CA VAL A 733 9.17 19.37 -6.62
C VAL A 733 8.45 19.94 -7.85
N ALA A 734 8.44 19.22 -8.97
CA ALA A 734 7.78 19.66 -10.19
C ALA A 734 6.40 19.02 -10.38
N VAL A 735 5.40 19.85 -10.66
CA VAL A 735 4.05 19.47 -11.09
C VAL A 735 3.85 19.95 -12.52
N SER A 736 3.82 19.04 -13.48
CA SER A 736 3.68 19.35 -14.90
C SER A 736 2.29 19.00 -15.42
N LEU A 737 1.66 19.90 -16.17
CA LEU A 737 0.36 19.67 -16.80
C LEU A 737 0.57 19.32 -18.28
N ILE A 738 -0.05 18.23 -18.76
CA ILE A 738 0.04 17.84 -20.17
C ILE A 738 -0.68 18.88 -21.02
N GLY A 739 0.05 19.56 -21.91
CA GLY A 739 -0.53 20.55 -22.80
C GLY A 739 0.43 21.65 -23.24
N ARG A 740 -0.07 22.47 -24.18
CA ARG A 740 0.58 23.69 -24.69
C ARG A 740 -0.31 24.89 -24.39
N PHE A 741 -0.09 25.52 -23.25
CA PHE A 741 -0.84 26.69 -22.78
C PHE A 741 -0.23 27.99 -23.32
N MET A 742 -0.20 28.10 -24.65
CA MET A 742 0.39 29.23 -25.39
C MET A 742 -0.62 29.80 -26.39
N ARG A 743 -0.44 31.06 -26.79
CA ARG A 743 -1.28 31.71 -27.82
C ARG A 743 -1.13 31.10 -29.20
N THR A 744 -0.03 30.40 -29.46
CA THR A 744 0.28 29.81 -30.78
C THR A 744 0.72 28.35 -30.67
N ASP A 745 0.40 27.55 -31.69
CA ASP A 745 0.91 26.18 -31.82
C ASP A 745 2.40 26.12 -32.23
N LEU A 746 2.91 24.91 -32.48
CA LEU A 746 4.28 24.64 -32.93
C LEU A 746 4.62 25.29 -34.29
N GLN A 747 3.61 25.63 -35.08
CA GLN A 747 3.73 26.23 -36.42
C GLN A 747 3.50 27.74 -36.38
N GLY A 748 3.27 28.33 -35.19
CA GLY A 748 3.02 29.75 -35.01
C GLY A 748 1.59 30.20 -35.33
N LYS A 749 0.67 29.27 -35.57
CA LYS A 749 -0.75 29.58 -35.81
C LYS A 749 -1.47 29.83 -34.48
N PRO A 750 -2.45 30.76 -34.43
CA PRO A 750 -3.23 31.02 -33.22
C PRO A 750 -3.88 29.74 -32.66
N HIS A 751 -3.67 29.50 -31.36
CA HIS A 751 -4.32 28.44 -30.61
C HIS A 751 -5.72 28.90 -30.18
N PRO A 752 -6.75 28.05 -30.22
CA PRO A 752 -8.08 28.39 -29.69
C PRO A 752 -8.00 28.79 -28.21
N PRO A 753 -8.73 29.83 -27.74
CA PRO A 753 -8.68 30.32 -26.36
C PRO A 753 -8.80 29.23 -25.29
N GLU A 754 -9.66 28.23 -25.50
CA GLU A 754 -9.89 27.10 -24.61
C GLU A 754 -8.69 26.14 -24.50
N LYS A 755 -7.70 26.24 -25.39
CA LYS A 755 -6.44 25.49 -25.36
C LYS A 755 -5.26 26.32 -24.88
N GLN A 756 -5.47 27.57 -24.47
CA GLN A 756 -4.42 28.48 -23.99
C GLN A 756 -4.23 28.43 -22.46
N GLU A 757 -5.07 27.69 -21.74
CA GLU A 757 -4.94 27.39 -20.31
C GLU A 757 -5.21 25.89 -20.04
N PRO A 758 -4.85 25.36 -18.86
CA PRO A 758 -5.14 23.96 -18.53
C PRO A 758 -6.64 23.68 -18.45
N THR A 759 -7.04 22.43 -18.72
CA THR A 759 -8.45 22.05 -18.65
C THR A 759 -9.01 22.24 -17.23
N ALA A 760 -10.33 22.35 -17.10
CA ALA A 760 -10.96 22.44 -15.78
C ALA A 760 -10.63 21.25 -14.87
N ALA A 761 -10.55 20.04 -15.44
CA ALA A 761 -10.18 18.83 -14.70
C ALA A 761 -8.70 18.85 -14.27
N GLN A 762 -7.81 19.33 -15.14
CA GLN A 762 -6.40 19.55 -14.80
C GLN A 762 -6.22 20.56 -13.67
N LEU A 763 -6.91 21.70 -13.73
CA LEU A 763 -6.84 22.72 -12.68
C LEU A 763 -7.38 22.20 -11.35
N ALA A 764 -8.51 21.47 -11.35
CA ALA A 764 -9.07 20.88 -10.13
C ALA A 764 -8.07 19.93 -9.45
N SER A 765 -7.51 18.98 -10.19
CA SER A 765 -6.56 18.01 -9.65
C SER A 765 -5.21 18.64 -9.28
N ALA A 766 -4.68 19.53 -10.12
CA ALA A 766 -3.40 20.19 -9.85
C ALA A 766 -3.47 21.10 -8.62
N THR A 767 -4.58 21.82 -8.41
CA THR A 767 -4.73 22.71 -7.24
C THR A 767 -4.85 21.92 -5.95
N GLN A 768 -5.58 20.80 -5.94
CA GLN A 768 -5.61 19.88 -4.78
C GLN A 768 -4.22 19.30 -4.50
N LEU A 769 -3.53 18.82 -5.54
CA LEU A 769 -2.19 18.26 -5.42
C LEU A 769 -1.19 19.27 -4.87
N ILE A 770 -1.17 20.50 -5.41
CA ILE A 770 -0.28 21.56 -4.95
C ILE A 770 -0.60 21.93 -3.51
N ALA A 771 -1.87 22.08 -3.14
CA ALA A 771 -2.26 22.42 -1.78
C ALA A 771 -1.89 21.31 -0.78
N TRP A 772 -2.02 20.03 -1.16
CA TRP A 772 -1.55 18.89 -0.37
C TRP A 772 -0.02 18.86 -0.24
N LEU A 773 0.71 19.05 -1.33
CA LEU A 773 2.18 19.10 -1.32
C LEU A 773 2.70 20.27 -0.48
N MET A 774 2.02 21.42 -0.50
CA MET A 774 2.33 22.56 0.34
C MET A 774 2.22 22.22 1.82
N GLN A 775 1.16 21.53 2.24
CA GLN A 775 1.02 21.05 3.61
C GLN A 775 2.07 19.98 3.95
N LYS A 776 2.28 19.00 3.07
CA LYS A 776 3.27 17.92 3.24
C LYS A 776 4.68 18.45 3.48
N TYR A 777 5.07 19.53 2.79
CA TYR A 777 6.42 20.08 2.84
C TYR A 777 6.54 21.45 3.51
N SER A 778 5.47 21.96 4.11
CA SER A 778 5.41 23.31 4.71
C SER A 778 5.85 24.43 3.74
N VAL A 779 5.44 24.33 2.47
CA VAL A 779 5.75 25.31 1.42
C VAL A 779 4.68 26.41 1.44
N PRO A 780 5.05 27.70 1.54
CA PRO A 780 4.08 28.80 1.46
C PRO A 780 3.49 28.93 0.06
N LEU A 781 2.30 29.52 -0.08
CA LEU A 781 1.72 29.76 -1.42
C LEU A 781 2.57 30.78 -2.20
N GLN A 782 2.87 31.90 -1.53
CA GLN A 782 3.59 33.02 -2.12
C GLN A 782 5.09 32.78 -2.15
N PRO A 783 5.78 33.04 -3.27
CA PRO A 783 7.20 32.82 -3.37
C PRO A 783 8.03 33.89 -2.64
N LYS A 784 9.17 33.47 -2.09
CA LYS A 784 10.23 34.39 -1.64
C LYS A 784 11.47 34.22 -2.50
N PHE A 785 12.13 35.33 -2.78
CA PHE A 785 13.29 35.41 -3.66
C PHE A 785 14.53 35.80 -2.87
N GLU A 786 15.65 35.13 -3.14
CA GLU A 786 16.99 35.51 -2.68
C GLU A 786 17.88 35.66 -3.90
N ASN A 787 18.61 36.77 -4.01
CA ASN A 787 19.42 37.10 -5.18
C ASN A 787 18.64 36.93 -6.51
N SER A 788 17.37 37.34 -6.50
CA SER A 788 16.44 37.25 -7.63
C SER A 788 16.06 35.84 -8.10
N ILE A 789 16.45 34.79 -7.37
CA ILE A 789 16.04 33.40 -7.61
C ILE A 789 15.05 32.98 -6.50
N PRO A 790 13.91 32.36 -6.83
CA PRO A 790 12.99 31.88 -5.82
C PRO A 790 13.61 30.73 -5.00
N VAL A 791 13.52 30.85 -3.67
CA VAL A 791 14.03 29.86 -2.71
C VAL A 791 12.90 29.11 -2.01
N THR A 792 11.68 29.62 -2.07
CA THR A 792 10.48 28.95 -1.54
C THR A 792 9.23 29.41 -2.25
N GLY A 793 8.15 28.63 -2.14
CA GLY A 793 6.80 28.94 -2.60
C GLY A 793 6.36 28.16 -3.84
N VAL A 794 5.19 28.51 -4.39
CA VAL A 794 4.69 27.92 -5.65
C VAL A 794 5.02 28.85 -6.81
N VAL A 795 5.80 28.40 -7.80
CA VAL A 795 6.27 29.23 -8.93
C VAL A 795 6.07 28.54 -10.27
N GLY A 796 5.93 29.29 -11.35
CA GLY A 796 6.07 28.73 -12.69
C GLY A 796 7.55 28.56 -13.05
N HIS A 797 7.91 27.59 -13.90
CA HIS A 797 9.31 27.41 -14.34
C HIS A 797 9.97 28.70 -14.84
N ARG A 798 9.22 29.53 -15.57
CA ARG A 798 9.65 30.85 -16.04
C ARG A 798 9.99 31.82 -14.91
N ASP A 799 9.28 31.78 -13.78
CA ASP A 799 9.53 32.70 -12.66
C ASP A 799 10.89 32.48 -12.00
N ILE A 800 11.47 31.28 -12.17
CA ILE A 800 12.81 30.94 -11.67
C ILE A 800 13.91 31.67 -12.46
N TRP A 801 13.74 31.77 -13.78
CA TRP A 801 14.79 32.24 -14.69
C TRP A 801 14.54 33.65 -15.25
N ASP A 802 13.33 34.19 -15.16
CA ASP A 802 12.98 35.51 -15.74
C ASP A 802 13.89 36.65 -15.27
N GLN A 803 14.39 36.57 -14.02
CA GLN A 803 15.27 37.59 -13.43
C GLN A 803 16.76 37.37 -13.74
N VAL A 804 17.14 36.15 -14.15
CA VAL A 804 18.52 35.78 -14.48
C VAL A 804 18.76 35.89 -15.98
N GLN A 805 17.83 35.37 -16.78
CA GLN A 805 17.82 35.42 -18.23
C GLN A 805 16.38 35.47 -18.72
N LYS A 806 15.86 36.68 -18.88
CA LYS A 806 14.50 36.92 -19.38
C LYS A 806 14.27 36.20 -20.71
N GLY A 807 13.20 35.40 -20.78
CA GLY A 807 12.85 34.64 -21.98
C GLY A 807 13.59 33.31 -22.16
N ALA A 808 14.34 32.84 -21.15
CA ALA A 808 14.99 31.52 -21.18
C ALA A 808 13.98 30.36 -21.32
N THR A 809 12.76 30.53 -20.80
CA THR A 809 11.66 29.58 -20.97
C THR A 809 10.31 30.30 -20.97
N VAL A 810 9.36 29.75 -21.70
CA VAL A 810 7.95 30.20 -21.71
C VAL A 810 7.06 29.36 -20.79
N CYS A 811 7.60 28.29 -20.20
CA CYS A 811 6.88 27.35 -19.32
C CYS A 811 6.44 28.01 -17.99
N PRO A 812 5.22 27.79 -17.47
CA PRO A 812 4.21 26.81 -17.92
C PRO A 812 3.27 27.32 -19.03
N GLY A 813 3.59 28.43 -19.68
CA GLY A 813 2.80 29.00 -20.78
C GLY A 813 2.95 30.52 -20.84
N ASP A 814 2.76 31.09 -22.03
CA ASP A 814 2.79 32.55 -22.19
C ASP A 814 1.62 33.26 -21.48
N GLN A 815 0.54 32.51 -21.18
CA GLN A 815 -0.64 32.95 -20.44
C GLN A 815 -0.50 32.87 -18.90
N TRP A 816 0.64 32.40 -18.37
CA TRP A 816 0.83 32.16 -16.93
C TRP A 816 0.61 33.40 -16.05
N LYS A 817 1.32 34.50 -16.34
CA LYS A 817 1.25 35.79 -15.59
C LYS A 817 0.45 36.90 -16.28
N THR A 818 0.21 36.75 -17.58
CA THR A 818 -0.26 37.84 -18.45
C THR A 818 -1.30 37.29 -19.43
N GLY A 819 -2.26 38.10 -19.85
CA GLY A 819 -3.39 37.61 -20.66
C GLY A 819 -4.42 36.92 -19.76
N ILE A 820 -4.67 35.62 -19.97
CA ILE A 820 -5.61 34.84 -19.13
C ILE A 820 -5.14 34.77 -17.66
N ALA A 821 -3.83 34.92 -17.41
CA ALA A 821 -3.23 34.96 -16.08
C ALA A 821 -3.65 33.78 -15.19
N TRP A 822 -3.61 32.57 -15.75
CA TRP A 822 -4.14 31.38 -15.08
C TRP A 822 -3.37 30.97 -13.80
N ARG A 823 -2.22 31.58 -13.52
CA ARG A 823 -1.57 31.53 -12.19
C ARG A 823 -2.50 32.02 -11.09
N ASP A 824 -3.18 33.13 -11.31
CA ASP A 824 -3.99 33.76 -10.26
C ASP A 824 -5.23 32.90 -9.97
N LYS A 825 -5.80 32.27 -11.01
CA LYS A 825 -6.84 31.23 -10.87
C LYS A 825 -6.33 30.03 -10.07
N LEU A 826 -5.12 29.55 -10.35
CA LEU A 826 -4.49 28.45 -9.61
C LEU A 826 -4.27 28.82 -8.14
N TYR A 827 -3.72 30.00 -7.84
CA TYR A 827 -3.49 30.46 -6.48
C TYR A 827 -4.79 30.61 -5.69
N GLN A 828 -5.83 31.18 -6.29
CA GLN A 828 -7.16 31.29 -5.66
C GLN A 828 -7.74 29.91 -5.32
N ALA A 829 -7.68 28.96 -6.25
CA ALA A 829 -8.17 27.61 -6.03
C ALA A 829 -7.34 26.83 -4.98
N VAL A 830 -6.01 26.98 -5.00
CA VAL A 830 -5.13 26.43 -3.95
C VAL A 830 -5.47 27.04 -2.58
N GLN A 831 -5.69 28.35 -2.51
CA GLN A 831 -6.09 29.01 -1.26
C GLN A 831 -7.44 28.49 -0.75
N SER A 832 -8.41 28.26 -1.64
CA SER A 832 -9.70 27.65 -1.26
C SER A 832 -9.56 26.25 -0.66
N TRP A 833 -8.61 25.44 -1.15
CA TRP A 833 -8.24 24.17 -0.53
C TRP A 833 -7.64 24.36 0.87
N LEU A 834 -6.73 25.32 1.03
CA LEU A 834 -6.07 25.61 2.31
C LEU A 834 -7.04 26.17 3.36
N ASP A 835 -8.06 26.93 2.93
CA ASP A 835 -9.08 27.52 3.79
C ASP A 835 -10.18 26.52 4.20
N GLY A 836 -10.10 25.25 3.77
CA GLY A 836 -11.13 24.24 4.03
C GLY A 836 -12.46 24.53 3.33
N ARG A 837 -12.45 25.36 2.28
CA ARG A 837 -13.59 25.72 1.44
C ARG A 837 -13.35 25.24 0.00
N PRO A 838 -13.16 23.92 -0.24
CA PRO A 838 -13.19 23.46 -1.63
C PRO A 838 -14.54 23.90 -2.20
N GLN A 839 -14.57 24.37 -3.45
CA GLN A 839 -15.84 24.62 -4.12
C GLN A 839 -16.64 23.32 -4.09
N SER A 840 -17.58 23.24 -3.15
CA SER A 840 -18.60 22.22 -3.08
C SER A 840 -19.28 22.18 -4.43
N ARG A 841 -18.95 21.19 -5.25
CA ARG A 841 -19.78 20.85 -6.39
C ARG A 841 -20.83 19.88 -5.86
N ALA A 842 -21.97 20.42 -5.46
CA ALA A 842 -23.20 19.65 -5.57
C ALA A 842 -23.22 19.08 -6.99
N LYS A 843 -23.12 17.76 -7.09
CA LYS A 843 -23.07 17.08 -8.38
C LYS A 843 -24.42 17.24 -9.07
N PRO A 844 -24.48 17.80 -10.30
CA PRO A 844 -25.74 18.16 -10.94
C PRO A 844 -26.58 16.92 -11.27
N ILE A 845 -25.95 15.75 -11.42
CA ILE A 845 -26.64 14.49 -11.68
C ILE A 845 -26.72 13.70 -10.37
N LYS A 846 -27.91 13.25 -10.00
CA LYS A 846 -28.10 12.48 -8.76
C LYS A 846 -27.73 11.01 -8.93
N HIS A 847 -28.15 10.40 -10.03
CA HIS A 847 -27.88 9.00 -10.33
C HIS A 847 -27.71 8.80 -11.83
N TYR A 848 -26.57 8.24 -12.22
CA TYR A 848 -26.24 7.94 -13.60
C TYR A 848 -26.11 6.43 -13.81
N LEU A 849 -26.87 5.88 -14.75
CA LEU A 849 -26.75 4.50 -15.21
C LEU A 849 -25.78 4.46 -16.40
N LEU A 850 -24.59 3.94 -16.17
CA LEU A 850 -23.52 3.87 -17.17
C LEU A 850 -23.54 2.54 -17.91
N LEU A 851 -23.67 2.63 -19.23
CA LEU A 851 -23.56 1.53 -20.18
C LEU A 851 -22.28 1.69 -21.00
N TRP A 852 -21.74 0.60 -21.52
CA TRP A 852 -20.50 0.63 -22.31
C TRP A 852 -20.74 1.00 -23.78
N ASP A 853 -19.75 1.66 -24.38
CA ASP A 853 -19.74 2.05 -25.79
C ASP A 853 -18.30 1.98 -26.31
N HIS A 854 -18.07 1.11 -27.30
CA HIS A 854 -16.78 0.91 -27.98
C HIS A 854 -16.84 1.42 -29.43
N GLY A 855 -17.77 2.32 -29.74
CA GLY A 855 -17.94 2.98 -31.03
C GLY A 855 -18.80 2.16 -32.00
N ALA A 856 -18.20 1.17 -32.67
CA ALA A 856 -18.95 0.32 -33.63
C ALA A 856 -19.86 -0.70 -32.93
N ASP A 857 -19.46 -1.10 -31.72
CA ASP A 857 -20.21 -1.99 -30.83
C ASP A 857 -20.56 -1.23 -29.55
N TRP A 858 -21.78 -1.39 -29.08
CA TRP A 858 -22.29 -0.74 -27.86
C TRP A 858 -23.13 -1.72 -27.06
N ALA A 859 -23.45 -1.35 -25.82
CA ALA A 859 -24.18 -2.13 -24.83
C ALA A 859 -25.64 -2.46 -25.18
N GLN A 860 -25.90 -3.04 -26.36
CA GLN A 860 -27.24 -3.27 -26.89
C GLN A 860 -28.05 -4.26 -26.03
N THR A 861 -27.43 -5.36 -25.59
CA THR A 861 -28.10 -6.33 -24.71
C THR A 861 -28.31 -5.77 -23.30
N ASP A 862 -27.30 -5.10 -22.73
CA ASP A 862 -27.40 -4.48 -21.40
C ASP A 862 -28.45 -3.36 -21.38
N TRP A 863 -28.58 -2.60 -22.48
CA TRP A 863 -29.64 -1.61 -22.66
C TRP A 863 -31.02 -2.27 -22.61
N ARG A 864 -31.25 -3.35 -23.37
CA ARG A 864 -32.51 -4.12 -23.34
C ARG A 864 -32.80 -4.66 -21.94
N ASN A 865 -31.78 -5.18 -21.26
CA ASN A 865 -31.91 -5.71 -19.90
C ASN A 865 -32.22 -4.62 -18.85
N ALA A 866 -31.79 -3.38 -19.09
CA ALA A 866 -32.02 -2.25 -18.19
C ALA A 866 -33.36 -1.53 -18.39
N GLN A 867 -34.16 -1.86 -19.41
CA GLN A 867 -35.38 -1.12 -19.75
C GLN A 867 -36.38 -1.03 -18.59
N ASP A 868 -36.68 -2.16 -17.93
CA ASP A 868 -37.61 -2.19 -16.79
C ASP A 868 -37.08 -1.40 -15.58
N TYR A 869 -35.77 -1.48 -15.35
CA TYR A 869 -35.09 -0.74 -14.29
C TYR A 869 -35.13 0.78 -14.56
N ILE A 870 -34.84 1.20 -15.80
CA ILE A 870 -34.94 2.60 -16.23
C ILE A 870 -36.40 3.07 -16.13
N ALA A 871 -37.36 2.23 -16.52
CA ALA A 871 -38.79 2.54 -16.43
C ALA A 871 -39.26 2.73 -14.98
N PHE A 872 -38.70 1.97 -14.05
CA PHE A 872 -39.05 2.03 -12.63
C PHE A 872 -38.39 3.20 -11.89
N PHE A 873 -37.07 3.40 -12.05
CA PHE A 873 -36.29 4.36 -11.26
C PHE A 873 -36.00 5.70 -11.96
N ARG A 874 -36.17 5.79 -13.29
CA ARG A 874 -35.91 6.99 -14.11
C ARG A 874 -34.54 7.66 -13.87
N PRO A 875 -33.41 6.91 -13.82
CA PRO A 875 -32.09 7.52 -13.69
C PRO A 875 -31.69 8.24 -14.98
N THR A 876 -30.69 9.12 -14.92
CA THR A 876 -30.00 9.59 -16.12
C THR A 876 -29.22 8.41 -16.70
N ALA A 877 -29.52 7.97 -17.92
CA ALA A 877 -28.83 6.84 -18.55
C ALA A 877 -27.98 7.32 -19.72
N GLY A 878 -26.78 6.76 -19.88
CA GLY A 878 -25.92 7.07 -21.02
C GLY A 878 -24.62 6.29 -21.03
N PHE A 879 -23.77 6.64 -21.99
CA PHE A 879 -22.59 5.84 -22.35
C PHE A 879 -21.25 6.49 -22.00
N SER A 880 -21.27 7.78 -21.66
CA SER A 880 -20.08 8.58 -21.38
C SER A 880 -19.63 8.47 -19.92
N THR A 881 -18.41 7.97 -19.70
CA THR A 881 -17.78 7.99 -18.37
C THR A 881 -17.55 9.43 -17.88
N THR A 882 -17.27 10.36 -18.79
CA THR A 882 -17.11 11.79 -18.47
C THR A 882 -18.40 12.42 -17.94
N ASP A 883 -19.55 12.07 -18.50
CA ASP A 883 -20.84 12.58 -18.04
C ASP A 883 -21.20 11.94 -16.69
N ALA A 884 -20.94 10.64 -16.55
CA ALA A 884 -21.13 9.91 -15.30
C ALA A 884 -20.28 10.47 -14.14
N MET A 885 -19.10 11.04 -14.39
CA MET A 885 -18.27 11.70 -13.35
C MET A 885 -19.00 12.89 -12.69
N GLN A 886 -19.97 13.50 -13.38
CA GLN A 886 -20.79 14.58 -12.83
C GLN A 886 -21.93 14.08 -11.91
N ALA A 887 -22.03 12.76 -11.70
CA ALA A 887 -23.08 12.15 -10.90
C ALA A 887 -22.65 11.83 -9.46
N GLU A 888 -23.58 12.02 -8.52
CA GLU A 888 -23.41 11.64 -7.11
C GLU A 888 -23.29 10.12 -6.96
N VAL A 889 -24.13 9.38 -7.68
CA VAL A 889 -24.12 7.92 -7.74
C VAL A 889 -24.02 7.46 -9.20
N VAL A 890 -23.19 6.44 -9.46
CA VAL A 890 -23.08 5.80 -10.78
C VAL A 890 -23.33 4.30 -10.64
N THR A 891 -24.29 3.77 -11.38
CA THR A 891 -24.48 2.32 -11.52
C THR A 891 -23.96 1.88 -12.87
N ILE A 892 -22.94 1.03 -12.89
CA ILE A 892 -22.38 0.42 -14.10
C ILE A 892 -23.18 -0.85 -14.41
N VAL A 893 -23.66 -0.98 -15.64
CA VAL A 893 -24.32 -2.21 -16.13
C VAL A 893 -23.34 -3.02 -16.96
N GLY A 894 -23.12 -4.28 -16.56
CA GLY A 894 -22.22 -5.20 -17.25
C GLY A 894 -20.82 -5.35 -16.61
N GLY A 895 -20.05 -6.31 -17.13
CA GLY A 895 -18.72 -6.67 -16.64
C GLY A 895 -17.58 -5.75 -17.12
N ASP A 896 -16.36 -6.09 -16.72
CA ASP A 896 -15.14 -5.31 -17.00
C ASP A 896 -14.78 -5.22 -18.50
N ALA A 897 -15.34 -6.11 -19.33
CA ALA A 897 -15.19 -6.06 -20.79
C ALA A 897 -15.93 -4.86 -21.42
N GLY A 898 -16.95 -4.33 -20.73
CA GLY A 898 -17.71 -3.15 -21.16
C GLY A 898 -17.10 -1.88 -20.59
N VAL A 899 -17.41 -1.60 -19.32
CA VAL A 899 -16.84 -0.48 -18.57
C VAL A 899 -15.68 -1.01 -17.75
N THR A 900 -14.45 -0.58 -18.06
CA THR A 900 -13.25 -1.16 -17.45
C THR A 900 -13.16 -0.83 -15.95
N GLY A 901 -12.37 -1.61 -15.19
CA GLY A 901 -12.04 -1.27 -13.80
C GLY A 901 -11.28 0.07 -13.67
N ALA A 902 -10.60 0.51 -14.73
CA ALA A 902 -9.99 1.84 -14.76
C ALA A 902 -11.06 2.95 -14.85
N ASP A 903 -12.13 2.73 -15.62
CA ASP A 903 -13.25 3.65 -15.75
C ASP A 903 -14.04 3.77 -14.44
N GLU A 904 -14.27 2.64 -13.77
CA GLU A 904 -14.86 2.59 -12.43
C GLU A 904 -14.00 3.33 -11.39
N ALA A 905 -12.67 3.15 -11.44
CA ALA A 905 -11.74 3.91 -10.61
C ALA A 905 -11.77 5.42 -10.96
N ARG A 906 -11.92 5.81 -12.24
CA ARG A 906 -12.08 7.21 -12.67
C ARG A 906 -13.36 7.84 -12.09
N LEU A 907 -14.47 7.11 -12.05
CA LEU A 907 -15.72 7.57 -11.47
C LEU A 907 -15.61 7.73 -9.94
N ALA A 908 -15.03 6.76 -9.26
CA ALA A 908 -14.78 6.85 -7.82
C ALA A 908 -13.84 8.03 -7.49
N ALA A 909 -12.80 8.24 -8.30
CA ALA A 909 -11.87 9.37 -8.17
C ALA A 909 -12.55 10.73 -8.41
N ALA A 910 -13.60 10.79 -9.24
CA ALA A 910 -14.42 11.98 -9.40
C ALA A 910 -15.35 12.25 -8.20
N GLY A 911 -15.33 11.41 -7.15
CA GLY A 911 -16.23 11.49 -6.00
C GLY A 911 -17.62 10.91 -6.26
N CYS A 912 -17.77 10.03 -7.26
CA CYS A 912 -19.01 9.27 -7.45
C CYS A 912 -19.04 8.09 -6.48
N ARG A 913 -20.22 7.75 -5.96
CA ARG A 913 -20.48 6.44 -5.35
C ARG A 913 -20.79 5.45 -6.47
N VAL A 914 -19.89 4.51 -6.72
CA VAL A 914 -19.98 3.62 -7.90
C VAL A 914 -20.45 2.23 -7.47
N PHE A 915 -21.40 1.66 -8.23
CA PHE A 915 -21.92 0.32 -8.03
C PHE A 915 -21.91 -0.43 -9.37
N ARG A 916 -21.26 -1.59 -9.42
CA ARG A 916 -21.26 -2.43 -10.61
C ARG A 916 -22.28 -3.56 -10.50
N LEU A 917 -23.08 -3.71 -11.55
CA LEU A 917 -24.00 -4.83 -11.76
C LEU A 917 -23.46 -5.72 -12.89
N ALA A 918 -22.42 -6.50 -12.57
CA ALA A 918 -21.83 -7.46 -13.50
C ALA A 918 -22.41 -8.85 -13.21
N GLY A 919 -23.31 -9.33 -14.07
CA GLY A 919 -23.73 -10.72 -14.04
C GLY A 919 -22.69 -11.64 -14.67
N VAL A 920 -22.72 -12.93 -14.29
CA VAL A 920 -21.88 -13.97 -14.95
C VAL A 920 -22.23 -14.15 -16.42
N ASP A 921 -23.46 -13.82 -16.78
CA ASP A 921 -23.99 -13.74 -18.14
C ASP A 921 -25.08 -12.66 -18.23
N GLU A 922 -25.70 -12.55 -19.42
CA GLU A 922 -26.77 -11.59 -19.69
C GLU A 922 -28.01 -11.83 -18.82
N ALA A 923 -28.33 -13.09 -18.53
CA ALA A 923 -29.49 -13.46 -17.72
C ALA A 923 -29.30 -13.08 -16.25
N ASP A 924 -28.09 -13.27 -15.72
CA ASP A 924 -27.72 -12.86 -14.35
C ASP A 924 -27.68 -11.33 -14.21
N THR A 925 -27.21 -10.61 -15.24
CA THR A 925 -27.24 -9.14 -15.23
C THR A 925 -28.69 -8.63 -15.18
N ARG A 926 -29.59 -9.23 -15.98
CA ARG A 926 -31.04 -8.93 -15.94
C ARG A 926 -31.65 -9.26 -14.58
N ALA A 927 -31.32 -10.41 -13.98
CA ALA A 927 -31.83 -10.82 -12.68
C ALA A 927 -31.40 -9.86 -11.55
N ARG A 928 -30.16 -9.35 -11.60
CA ARG A 928 -29.66 -8.35 -10.63
C ARG A 928 -30.38 -7.01 -10.72
N LEU A 929 -30.69 -6.57 -11.95
CA LEU A 929 -31.50 -5.37 -12.17
C LEU A 929 -32.94 -5.57 -11.67
N ALA A 930 -33.55 -6.73 -11.93
CA ALA A 930 -34.88 -7.08 -11.42
C ALA A 930 -34.91 -7.13 -9.88
N ALA A 931 -33.88 -7.67 -9.24
CA ALA A 931 -33.77 -7.70 -7.79
C ALA A 931 -33.75 -6.30 -7.15
N LEU A 932 -33.17 -5.30 -7.82
CA LEU A 932 -33.21 -3.91 -7.36
C LEU A 932 -34.61 -3.31 -7.47
N ILE A 933 -35.36 -3.67 -8.53
CA ILE A 933 -36.78 -3.28 -8.71
C ILE A 933 -37.63 -3.89 -7.60
N ASP A 934 -37.49 -5.19 -7.35
CA ASP A 934 -38.23 -5.92 -6.30
C ASP A 934 -37.94 -5.35 -4.91
N ALA A 935 -36.68 -5.02 -4.64
CA ALA A 935 -36.25 -4.37 -3.39
C ALA A 935 -36.65 -2.88 -3.32
N ARG A 936 -37.10 -2.28 -4.42
CA ARG A 936 -37.39 -0.84 -4.58
C ARG A 936 -36.19 0.04 -4.19
N THR A 937 -34.99 -0.39 -4.50
CA THR A 937 -33.74 0.34 -4.23
C THR A 937 -33.01 0.62 -5.54
N PRO A 938 -32.73 1.89 -5.92
CA PRO A 938 -32.11 2.20 -7.20
C PRO A 938 -30.68 1.65 -7.33
N TYR A 939 -29.98 1.38 -6.23
CA TYR A 939 -28.64 0.79 -6.24
C TYR A 939 -28.41 0.03 -4.92
N PRO A 940 -27.43 -0.87 -4.85
CA PRO A 940 -27.15 -1.63 -3.64
C PRO A 940 -26.96 -0.72 -2.40
N GLY A 941 -27.75 -0.95 -1.35
CA GLY A 941 -27.70 -0.18 -0.11
C GLY A 941 -28.41 1.18 -0.14
N ALA A 942 -29.18 1.49 -1.18
CA ALA A 942 -30.07 2.66 -1.18
C ALA A 942 -31.26 2.48 -0.22
N SER A 943 -31.84 3.59 0.27
CA SER A 943 -33.13 3.55 0.97
C SER A 943 -34.27 3.16 0.04
N VAL A 944 -35.29 2.47 0.58
CA VAL A 944 -36.49 2.06 -0.17
C VAL A 944 -37.16 3.30 -0.78
N ALA A 945 -37.29 3.34 -2.10
CA ALA A 945 -38.01 4.37 -2.82
C ALA A 945 -39.52 4.13 -2.69
N THR A 946 -40.20 4.89 -1.84
CA THR A 946 -41.66 4.99 -1.84
C THR A 946 -42.09 5.93 -2.96
N ARG A 947 -42.99 5.48 -3.84
CA ARG A 947 -43.58 6.30 -4.91
C ARG A 947 -44.34 7.47 -4.26
N GLY A 948 -43.70 8.62 -4.16
CA GLY A 948 -44.30 9.89 -3.76
C GLY A 948 -44.80 10.62 -5.00
N ILE A 949 -46.11 10.76 -5.11
CA ILE A 949 -46.73 11.78 -5.95
C ILE A 949 -46.32 13.12 -5.33
N GLU A 950 -45.41 13.85 -5.94
CA GLU A 950 -45.25 15.29 -5.70
C GLU A 950 -45.48 16.03 -7.01
N ALA A 951 -46.65 16.70 -7.02
CA ALA A 951 -47.11 17.80 -7.86
C ALA A 951 -46.84 17.77 -9.38
N ALA A 952 -47.94 17.75 -10.14
CA ALA A 952 -47.96 18.15 -11.53
C ALA A 952 -47.38 19.56 -11.71
N ASP A 953 -46.47 19.68 -12.67
CA ASP A 953 -45.99 20.96 -13.19
C ASP A 953 -47.16 21.71 -13.85
N PRO A 954 -47.37 23.02 -13.58
CA PRO A 954 -48.36 23.84 -14.29
C PRO A 954 -48.21 23.88 -15.82
N TRP A 955 -47.13 23.33 -16.38
CA TRP A 955 -46.92 23.16 -17.83
C TRP A 955 -47.48 21.86 -18.42
N ASP A 956 -48.16 21.03 -17.63
CA ASP A 956 -48.86 19.84 -18.12
C ASP A 956 -50.16 20.23 -18.86
N ARG A 957 -50.00 20.81 -20.05
CA ARG A 957 -51.00 20.71 -21.12
C ARG A 957 -50.54 19.63 -22.08
N GLY A 958 -50.88 18.38 -21.78
CA GLY A 958 -50.86 17.33 -22.80
C GLY A 958 -51.69 17.77 -24.01
N PRO A 959 -51.22 17.59 -25.25
CA PRO A 959 -52.14 17.53 -26.37
C PRO A 959 -53.06 16.33 -26.13
N GLU A 960 -54.37 16.54 -26.26
CA GLU A 960 -55.35 15.47 -26.30
C GLU A 960 -54.86 14.37 -27.26
N ALA A 961 -54.84 13.14 -26.76
CA ALA A 961 -54.47 11.98 -27.56
C ALA A 961 -55.38 11.90 -28.79
N SER A 962 -54.80 12.08 -29.98
CA SER A 962 -55.45 11.68 -31.21
C SER A 962 -55.64 10.15 -31.15
N PRO A 963 -56.84 9.59 -31.36
CA PRO A 963 -57.10 8.16 -31.17
C PRO A 963 -56.42 7.23 -32.20
N ASP A 964 -55.69 7.80 -33.17
CA ASP A 964 -55.35 7.11 -34.42
C ASP A 964 -53.88 6.74 -34.58
N LEU A 965 -53.09 6.67 -33.50
CA LEU A 965 -51.70 6.17 -33.57
C LEU A 965 -51.44 5.09 -32.50
N PRO A 966 -51.17 3.83 -32.89
CA PRO A 966 -50.77 2.79 -31.96
C PRO A 966 -49.29 2.96 -31.59
N TRP A 967 -49.00 3.09 -30.31
CA TRP A 967 -47.65 3.33 -29.76
C TRP A 967 -46.79 2.05 -29.61
N ASP A 968 -47.17 0.97 -30.29
CA ASP A 968 -46.51 -0.35 -30.18
C ASP A 968 -45.42 -0.56 -31.26
N ALA A 969 -44.49 0.38 -31.43
CA ALA A 969 -43.39 0.22 -32.39
C ALA A 969 -42.06 0.82 -31.90
N TRP A 970 -41.45 0.20 -30.88
CA TRP A 970 -40.00 0.27 -30.64
C TRP A 970 -39.38 -1.10 -30.31
N THR A 971 -39.99 -2.18 -30.78
CA THR A 971 -39.34 -3.49 -30.94
C THR A 971 -38.87 -3.61 -32.38
N VAL A 972 -37.55 -3.74 -32.58
CA VAL A 972 -36.99 -4.17 -33.88
C VAL A 972 -37.24 -5.69 -33.97
N PRO A 973 -37.99 -6.18 -34.98
CA PRO A 973 -38.14 -7.61 -35.22
C PRO A 973 -36.79 -8.26 -35.56
N ASP A 974 -36.58 -9.50 -35.11
CA ASP A 974 -35.31 -10.24 -35.26
C ASP A 974 -34.94 -10.57 -36.74
N ASP A 975 -35.81 -10.29 -37.69
CA ASP A 975 -35.65 -10.56 -39.12
C ASP A 975 -35.42 -9.31 -40.01
N TRP A 976 -35.08 -8.16 -39.41
CA TRP A 976 -34.83 -6.93 -40.16
C TRP A 976 -33.52 -7.01 -41.00
N PRO A 977 -33.58 -6.93 -42.34
CA PRO A 977 -32.40 -7.12 -43.17
C PRO A 977 -31.47 -5.90 -43.13
N ALA A 978 -30.16 -6.15 -43.12
CA ALA A 978 -29.14 -5.10 -43.14
C ALA A 978 -29.24 -4.27 -44.44
N ALA A 979 -29.76 -3.05 -44.33
CA ALA A 979 -29.75 -2.09 -45.42
C ALA A 979 -28.32 -1.60 -45.64
N GLY A 980 -27.68 -2.09 -46.70
CA GLY A 980 -26.40 -1.57 -47.17
C GLY A 980 -26.57 -0.11 -47.61
N PHE A 981 -25.80 0.79 -47.00
CA PHE A 981 -25.79 2.20 -47.38
C PHE A 981 -24.74 2.44 -48.48
N ASP A 982 -25.23 2.89 -49.63
CA ASP A 982 -24.45 3.39 -50.78
C ASP A 982 -24.22 4.90 -50.61
N PRO A 983 -22.97 5.40 -50.54
CA PRO A 983 -22.70 6.79 -50.19
C PRO A 983 -22.79 7.70 -51.42
N VAL A 984 -23.94 7.78 -52.09
CA VAL A 984 -24.23 8.79 -53.12
C VAL A 984 -25.74 9.08 -53.21
N ALA A 985 -26.36 9.65 -52.17
CA ALA A 985 -27.61 10.41 -52.30
C ALA A 985 -27.93 11.15 -51.00
N ALA A 986 -28.63 12.29 -51.13
CA ALA A 986 -29.11 13.18 -50.07
C ALA A 986 -28.11 14.18 -49.48
N GLU A 987 -27.66 15.11 -50.33
CA GLU A 987 -27.74 16.54 -49.97
C GLU A 987 -29.22 16.96 -49.89
N ASP A 988 -29.50 17.97 -49.06
CA ASP A 988 -30.76 18.72 -48.92
C ASP A 988 -31.93 18.09 -48.14
N GLU A 989 -31.98 18.36 -46.83
CA GLU A 989 -33.16 18.99 -46.22
C GLU A 989 -32.74 19.82 -44.99
N ALA A 990 -33.04 21.11 -45.04
CA ALA A 990 -32.58 22.14 -44.13
C ALA A 990 -33.51 22.31 -42.92
N ILE A 991 -32.93 22.53 -41.74
CA ILE A 991 -33.61 23.22 -40.62
C ILE A 991 -32.90 24.57 -40.42
N ASP A 992 -33.67 25.63 -40.63
CA ASP A 992 -33.27 27.04 -40.57
C ASP A 992 -33.18 27.51 -39.10
N ILE A 993 -32.05 28.14 -38.71
CA ILE A 993 -31.91 28.82 -37.43
C ILE A 993 -31.71 30.31 -37.72
N PRO A 994 -32.66 31.20 -37.36
CA PRO A 994 -32.53 32.63 -37.59
C PRO A 994 -31.36 33.23 -36.79
N GLY A 995 -30.40 33.86 -37.47
CA GLY A 995 -29.41 34.75 -36.82
C GLY A 995 -27.93 34.61 -37.25
N VAL A 996 -27.57 33.71 -38.16
CA VAL A 996 -26.16 33.55 -38.59
C VAL A 996 -26.00 33.79 -40.08
N THR A 997 -25.42 34.93 -40.46
CA THR A 997 -24.94 35.18 -41.83
C THR A 997 -23.56 34.54 -42.05
N ARG A 998 -23.47 33.60 -43.00
CA ARG A 998 -22.21 33.02 -43.49
C ARG A 998 -21.73 33.74 -44.76
N GLY A 999 -20.47 34.16 -44.78
CA GLY A 999 -19.74 34.51 -46.01
C GLY A 999 -19.02 33.28 -46.57
N VAL A 1000 -19.26 32.96 -47.85
CA VAL A 1000 -18.67 31.82 -48.56
C VAL A 1000 -17.50 32.27 -49.44
N GLY A 1001 -16.41 31.49 -49.46
CA GLY A 1001 -15.29 31.61 -50.39
C GLY A 1001 -14.60 30.26 -50.65
N LYS A 1002 -14.88 29.67 -51.81
CA LYS A 1002 -14.53 28.36 -52.39
C LYS A 1002 -13.04 27.93 -52.35
N ALA A 1003 -12.82 26.61 -52.31
CA ALA A 1003 -11.64 25.96 -52.91
C ALA A 1003 -11.98 24.56 -53.47
N THR A 1004 -11.28 24.19 -54.54
CA THR A 1004 -11.55 23.12 -55.51
C THR A 1004 -10.85 21.78 -55.24
N LYS A 1005 -11.44 20.73 -55.83
CA LYS A 1005 -11.14 19.27 -55.88
C LYS A 1005 -9.68 18.83 -56.12
N ALA A 1006 -9.29 17.66 -55.57
CA ALA A 1006 -8.76 16.52 -56.35
C ALA A 1006 -8.59 15.19 -55.56
N LYS A 1007 -9.46 14.22 -55.92
CA LYS A 1007 -9.30 12.77 -56.18
C LYS A 1007 -8.35 11.84 -55.37
N THR A 1008 -8.96 10.74 -54.93
CA THR A 1008 -8.44 9.49 -54.35
C THR A 1008 -8.26 8.36 -55.39
N THR A 1009 -7.41 7.37 -55.07
CA THR A 1009 -7.46 5.99 -55.59
C THR A 1009 -7.29 4.97 -54.46
N LYS A 1010 -8.16 3.94 -54.45
CA LYS A 1010 -8.30 2.83 -53.49
C LYS A 1010 -7.19 1.77 -53.59
N PRO A 1011 -7.06 0.86 -52.59
CA PRO A 1011 -6.62 -0.51 -52.80
C PRO A 1011 -7.68 -1.58 -52.47
N ARG A 1012 -7.41 -2.78 -52.97
CA ARG A 1012 -8.27 -3.97 -53.09
C ARG A 1012 -7.88 -5.01 -52.03
N THR A 1013 -8.85 -5.82 -51.64
CA THR A 1013 -8.81 -6.89 -50.63
C THR A 1013 -8.06 -8.15 -51.07
N SER A 1014 -7.48 -8.89 -50.12
CA SER A 1014 -7.66 -10.36 -49.95
C SER A 1014 -6.81 -10.92 -48.80
N GLN A 1015 -7.49 -11.58 -47.86
CA GLN A 1015 -6.97 -12.57 -46.90
C GLN A 1015 -6.97 -13.98 -47.57
N PRO A 1016 -6.67 -15.11 -46.89
CA PRO A 1016 -5.69 -15.44 -45.83
C PRO A 1016 -4.95 -16.78 -46.11
N LYS A 1017 -4.00 -17.24 -45.26
CA LYS A 1017 -3.87 -18.66 -44.78
C LYS A 1017 -2.61 -18.98 -43.94
N SER A 1018 -2.88 -19.58 -42.77
CA SER A 1018 -2.31 -20.78 -42.11
C SER A 1018 -0.81 -21.17 -42.17
N THR A 1019 -0.28 -21.36 -40.95
CA THR A 1019 0.48 -22.52 -40.39
C THR A 1019 1.94 -22.80 -40.73
N ALA A 1020 2.75 -22.76 -39.65
CA ALA A 1020 3.64 -23.81 -39.13
C ALA A 1020 5.12 -23.93 -39.55
N SER A 1021 5.91 -24.15 -38.48
CA SER A 1021 7.03 -25.09 -38.32
C SER A 1021 8.50 -24.62 -38.47
N ASP A 1022 9.22 -24.91 -37.39
CA ASP A 1022 10.58 -25.46 -37.26
C ASP A 1022 11.81 -24.67 -37.74
N THR A 1023 12.75 -24.42 -36.82
CA THR A 1023 14.02 -25.19 -36.69
C THR A 1023 15.04 -24.52 -35.73
N GLU A 1024 15.50 -25.28 -34.72
CA GLU A 1024 16.83 -25.14 -34.06
C GLU A 1024 17.98 -25.47 -35.06
N PRO A 1025 19.31 -25.30 -34.82
CA PRO A 1025 20.05 -25.05 -33.56
C PRO A 1025 21.28 -24.08 -33.61
N LYS A 1026 21.89 -23.88 -32.42
CA LYS A 1026 23.27 -23.44 -31.99
C LYS A 1026 24.46 -23.80 -32.94
N PRO A 1027 25.77 -23.48 -32.64
CA PRO A 1027 26.44 -22.53 -31.70
C PRO A 1027 27.66 -21.77 -32.33
N LYS A 1028 28.32 -20.85 -31.60
CA LYS A 1028 29.81 -20.79 -31.54
C LYS A 1028 30.36 -19.94 -30.37
N ARG A 1029 31.23 -20.61 -29.61
CA ARG A 1029 32.08 -20.09 -28.51
C ARG A 1029 33.13 -19.08 -29.00
N LYS A 1030 33.51 -18.13 -28.15
CA LYS A 1030 34.93 -17.83 -27.86
C LYS A 1030 35.11 -17.31 -26.43
N ARG A 1031 36.15 -17.86 -25.78
CA ARG A 1031 36.65 -17.62 -24.42
C ARG A 1031 37.70 -16.50 -24.42
N SER A 1032 37.76 -15.71 -23.34
CA SER A 1032 38.98 -15.25 -22.62
C SER A 1032 38.53 -14.46 -21.37
N LYS A 1033 38.62 -15.00 -20.14
CA LYS A 1033 39.73 -15.06 -19.16
C LYS A 1033 40.08 -13.73 -18.45
N SER A 1034 40.01 -13.80 -17.10
CA SER A 1034 40.71 -13.07 -16.01
C SER A 1034 40.49 -11.55 -15.91
N THR A 1035 40.27 -10.90 -14.76
CA THR A 1035 40.74 -11.03 -13.36
C THR A 1035 39.64 -10.46 -12.41
N GLY A 1036 39.36 -10.94 -11.20
CA GLY A 1036 40.21 -10.89 -10.01
C GLY A 1036 40.01 -9.55 -9.26
N GLY A 1037 39.41 -9.57 -8.05
CA GLY A 1037 39.37 -8.41 -7.15
C GLY A 1037 38.23 -8.43 -6.13
N ALA A 1038 38.54 -8.84 -4.90
CA ALA A 1038 37.67 -8.79 -3.74
C ALA A 1038 37.65 -7.39 -3.09
N ALA A 1039 36.53 -7.01 -2.50
CA ALA A 1039 36.38 -6.36 -1.18
C ALA A 1039 34.89 -6.30 -0.84
#